data_AF-R7BGV0-F1
#
_entry.id   AF-R7BGV0-F1
#
_cell.length_a   1.000
_cell.length_b   1.000
_cell.length_c   1.000
_cell.angle_alpha   90.00
_cell.angle_beta   90.00
_cell.angle_gamma   90.00
#
_symmetry.space_group_name_H-M   'P 1'
#
loop_
_entity.id
_entity.type
_entity.pdbx_description
1 polymer ?
#
loop_
_entity_poly.entity_id
_entity_poly.type
_entity_poly.pdbx_seq_one_letter_code
_entity_poly.pdbx_strand_id
1 'polypeptide(L)'
;MKIRLKGKSFKRAKRIAGIMLAVLLALVFVVPGTTVFAEDDGTESLSVDTGETLLIKGNCVFANGIPIVIKENNGITSIYSQDGTLLSGAEDVSNKWIFGGWNGGTHSANTSVTMESGVVTKNIYGGSLSGTIEGDTSVEIKGGTAGWVYGGGEGSTVNGTAKVTVYAGARIWGGEASNTTADASNRGTVFGGGFDGTVEKTEVTLLGGDFGWAYGGGQNCTVDSTDIKLLGNPDLWCSVYGGGNGGSIRTANLTVRKVNNPGWAVYMYGGGWNDSVTQANITIGGDVRLAGNVPIYATGSGETNSSNTSKVENVKFVIDNFDLITEGNTTVCGPLVGTNVTGTAEVLVTGTKSNGTSMQLWSKDIDKIRVEQGSVILFGGNLEDSENPIQPLELGCLELASSGEAVFPYGNKSVVIEELAGSGTLTFEGQTMQPTMITGVKKVSSTAAAPLQINARGVGIVIDDTVFISGTGVTSAACFRSDLPNYTAVLIDDGIQLKPSSTVKEYTSISRAEFDKSGYTYGDVMILSIDAIVTGGAPLAGEPVYIIAGDMGTQLTSVVLDSEGKATVILPVDSFLMNVMDNSSDKTLKVLYKGSDQYVSTLDVFSLTGTKDTDIVFSDADISLTQEITAPALNSKPMTELSTDNEFFTAEVVWTPATTVFEADTAYSADIILKPKQGYDLEHIGRITYQGTVVTPQQQLDGSLRLSKVKSFDAIPSGSVEVDYKTSSDALDIVPEGVTSLFSGIEELKGALYTGTAAKLTDILKENMVYYDVQLFVSLDGEQSWQAAVPGNFPSGGIEVTLPYPDGTDSKNYDFVVAHMLTRTMNGKTPGEIEFPDIQETEYGITFRVYSLSPISVGWKRVASGENPSGGTEETTPGGTEETTPGGTEETTPGATEETTPGGTEETTPGVSTEPETEAEIVVSPSTGNNNGILVYSIMLISIMGMVGVVTRKK
;
A
#
# COMPACT_ATOMS: atom_id res chain seq x y z
N MET A 1 63.50 -17.63 -7.81
CA MET A 1 63.39 -17.59 -9.28
C MET A 1 62.73 -16.26 -9.66
N LYS A 2 63.43 -15.38 -10.38
CA LYS A 2 62.92 -14.04 -10.75
C LYS A 2 61.87 -14.17 -11.86
N ILE A 3 60.64 -13.75 -11.61
CA ILE A 3 59.66 -13.47 -12.67
C ILE A 3 59.36 -11.97 -12.64
N ARG A 4 59.58 -11.33 -13.78
CA ARG A 4 59.43 -9.89 -14.01
C ARG A 4 58.12 -9.72 -14.79
N LEU A 5 57.06 -9.20 -14.16
CA LEU A 5 55.82 -8.86 -14.85
C LEU A 5 55.74 -7.33 -15.03
N LYS A 6 55.69 -6.90 -16.29
CA LYS A 6 55.55 -5.51 -16.72
C LYS A 6 54.13 -4.98 -16.46
N GLY A 7 54.07 -3.67 -16.22
CA GLY A 7 52.91 -2.96 -15.69
C GLY A 7 51.66 -2.94 -16.58
N LYS A 8 50.52 -3.08 -15.89
CA LYS A 8 49.20 -2.43 -16.06
C LYS A 8 48.13 -3.08 -15.16
N SER A 9 48.42 -4.24 -14.56
CA SER A 9 47.48 -5.00 -13.70
C SER A 9 47.38 -4.54 -12.22
N PHE A 10 48.30 -3.69 -11.74
CA PHE A 10 48.41 -3.41 -10.30
C PHE A 10 47.27 -2.55 -9.69
N LYS A 11 46.45 -1.88 -10.50
CA LYS A 11 45.25 -1.14 -10.01
C LYS A 11 44.01 -2.02 -9.84
N ARG A 12 43.85 -3.10 -10.61
CA ARG A 12 42.72 -4.04 -10.47
C ARG A 12 42.95 -5.03 -9.31
N ALA A 13 44.18 -5.51 -9.13
CA ALA A 13 44.51 -6.43 -8.03
C ALA A 13 44.41 -5.79 -6.63
N LYS A 14 44.68 -4.49 -6.47
CA LYS A 14 44.46 -3.77 -5.20
C LYS A 14 42.98 -3.51 -4.90
N ARG A 15 42.12 -3.38 -5.93
CA ARG A 15 40.66 -3.27 -5.74
C ARG A 15 40.05 -4.61 -5.32
N ILE A 16 40.44 -5.71 -5.96
CA ILE A 16 39.93 -7.05 -5.63
C ILE A 16 40.49 -7.55 -4.29
N ALA A 17 41.77 -7.30 -3.98
CA ALA A 17 42.33 -7.63 -2.66
C ALA A 17 41.82 -6.69 -1.55
N GLY A 18 41.47 -5.45 -1.86
CA GLY A 18 40.80 -4.53 -0.92
C GLY A 18 39.37 -4.95 -0.61
N ILE A 19 38.63 -5.43 -1.61
CA ILE A 19 37.28 -5.99 -1.44
C ILE A 19 37.32 -7.32 -0.69
N MET A 20 38.26 -8.22 -1.01
CA MET A 20 38.45 -9.48 -0.27
C MET A 20 38.94 -9.25 1.17
N LEU A 21 39.75 -8.22 1.44
CA LEU A 21 40.19 -7.88 2.81
C LEU A 21 39.11 -7.14 3.59
N ALA A 22 38.22 -6.37 2.94
CA ALA A 22 37.04 -5.76 3.56
C ALA A 22 35.96 -6.80 3.88
N VAL A 23 35.77 -7.81 3.01
CA VAL A 23 34.93 -8.99 3.30
C VAL A 23 35.53 -9.84 4.41
N LEU A 24 36.87 -10.00 4.46
CA LEU A 24 37.53 -10.69 5.57
C LEU A 24 37.50 -9.90 6.90
N LEU A 25 37.50 -8.56 6.87
CA LEU A 25 37.35 -7.74 8.08
C LEU A 25 35.90 -7.67 8.57
N ALA A 26 34.91 -7.75 7.67
CA ALA A 26 33.50 -7.97 8.03
C ALA A 26 33.27 -9.36 8.68
N LEU A 27 34.17 -10.32 8.43
CA LEU A 27 34.15 -11.67 9.01
C LEU A 27 34.86 -11.79 10.39
N VAL A 28 35.56 -10.75 10.88
CA VAL A 28 36.38 -10.85 12.12
C VAL A 28 35.86 -9.98 13.28
N PHE A 29 34.71 -9.31 13.13
CA PHE A 29 33.95 -8.78 14.27
C PHE A 29 32.54 -9.39 14.34
N VAL A 30 32.45 -10.71 14.16
CA VAL A 30 31.39 -11.50 14.82
C VAL A 30 31.95 -11.92 16.17
N VAL A 31 31.94 -10.99 17.13
CA VAL A 31 31.85 -11.41 18.51
C VAL A 31 30.36 -11.63 18.75
N PRO A 32 29.91 -12.85 19.12
CA PRO A 32 28.56 -13.02 19.62
C PRO A 32 28.50 -12.27 20.95
N GLY A 33 28.07 -11.02 20.90
CA GLY A 33 27.62 -10.30 22.07
C GLY A 33 26.25 -10.86 22.45
N THR A 34 26.20 -12.08 22.97
CA THR A 34 25.08 -12.51 23.80
C THR A 34 25.14 -11.67 25.09
N THR A 35 24.61 -10.46 25.06
CA THR A 35 23.98 -9.91 26.25
C THR A 35 22.52 -10.28 26.15
N VAL A 36 22.24 -11.54 26.50
CA VAL A 36 20.98 -11.87 27.15
C VAL A 36 20.89 -10.88 28.31
N PHE A 37 19.94 -9.95 28.27
CA PHE A 37 19.59 -9.19 29.46
C PHE A 37 19.23 -10.23 30.51
N ALA A 38 19.96 -10.23 31.62
CA ALA A 38 19.59 -11.03 32.77
C ALA A 38 18.12 -10.72 33.10
N GLU A 39 17.34 -11.78 33.33
CA GLU A 39 16.08 -11.68 34.07
C GLU A 39 16.38 -10.92 35.36
N ASP A 40 15.93 -9.67 35.43
CA ASP A 40 15.78 -8.95 36.69
C ASP A 40 14.54 -9.54 37.34
N ASP A 41 14.74 -10.15 38.50
CA ASP A 41 13.79 -10.96 39.25
C ASP A 41 12.73 -10.08 39.94
N GLY A 42 11.89 -9.44 39.13
CA GLY A 42 10.46 -9.22 39.38
C GLY A 42 10.00 -8.75 40.77
N THR A 43 10.84 -8.06 41.54
CA THR A 43 10.50 -7.74 42.94
C THR A 43 11.07 -6.40 43.42
N GLU A 44 10.72 -5.28 42.79
CA GLU A 44 10.61 -4.01 43.54
C GLU A 44 9.38 -3.20 43.11
N SER A 45 8.72 -2.68 44.14
CA SER A 45 7.43 -2.00 44.22
C SER A 45 7.06 -1.04 43.08
N LEU A 46 5.86 -1.28 42.53
CA LEU A 46 5.08 -0.35 41.70
C LEU A 46 4.83 0.98 42.44
N SER A 47 5.59 2.00 42.08
CA SER A 47 5.19 3.40 42.28
C SER A 47 4.34 3.83 41.10
N VAL A 48 3.11 4.23 41.42
CA VAL A 48 2.09 4.92 40.61
C VAL A 48 2.66 5.80 39.50
N ASP A 49 2.17 5.58 38.28
CA ASP A 49 2.43 6.38 37.08
C ASP A 49 1.84 7.79 37.22
N THR A 50 2.67 8.80 36.99
CA THR A 50 2.36 10.22 37.13
C THR A 50 2.64 10.93 35.81
N GLY A 51 1.64 10.97 34.91
CA GLY A 51 1.62 11.83 33.72
C GLY A 51 2.62 11.45 32.62
N GLU A 52 2.13 11.30 31.40
CA GLU A 52 2.95 11.09 30.20
C GLU A 52 4.00 12.18 30.08
N THR A 53 5.22 11.85 30.49
CA THR A 53 6.39 12.71 30.46
C THR A 53 7.51 11.98 29.73
N LEU A 54 8.38 12.75 29.08
CA LEU A 54 9.58 12.22 28.44
C LEU A 54 10.43 11.49 29.49
N LEU A 55 10.64 10.18 29.31
CA LEU A 55 11.45 9.39 30.22
C LEU A 55 12.86 9.23 29.65
N ILE A 56 13.84 9.85 30.31
CA ILE A 56 15.26 9.64 30.01
C ILE A 56 15.84 8.72 31.07
N LYS A 57 16.10 7.46 30.71
CA LYS A 57 16.65 6.44 31.62
C LYS A 57 17.92 5.84 31.04
N GLY A 58 19.05 6.18 31.68
CA GLY A 58 20.37 5.75 31.22
C GLY A 58 20.67 6.24 29.80
N ASN A 59 20.88 5.30 28.89
CA ASN A 59 21.19 5.58 27.48
C ASN A 59 19.94 5.60 26.58
N CYS A 60 18.73 5.46 27.14
CA CYS A 60 17.49 5.44 26.39
C CYS A 60 16.63 6.67 26.70
N VAL A 61 15.92 7.12 25.67
CA VAL A 61 14.84 8.08 25.76
C VAL A 61 13.56 7.39 25.29
N PHE A 62 12.52 7.46 26.10
CA PHE A 62 11.17 7.02 25.76
C PHE A 62 10.26 8.24 25.72
N ALA A 63 9.71 8.52 24.55
CA ALA A 63 8.76 9.62 24.38
C ALA A 63 7.38 9.29 24.93
N ASN A 64 7.08 8.00 25.20
CA ASN A 64 5.84 7.54 25.80
C ASN A 64 4.61 8.06 25.04
N GLY A 65 4.65 8.04 23.70
CA GLY A 65 3.56 8.48 22.83
C GLY A 65 3.51 10.00 22.58
N ILE A 66 4.28 10.81 23.30
CA ILE A 66 4.35 12.26 23.07
C ILE A 66 5.03 12.51 21.71
N PRO A 67 4.42 13.29 20.79
CA PRO A 67 5.10 13.72 19.57
C PRO A 67 6.31 14.60 19.89
N ILE A 68 7.50 14.12 19.53
CA ILE A 68 8.76 14.80 19.85
C ILE A 68 9.47 15.36 18.61
N VAL A 69 10.19 16.46 18.82
CA VAL A 69 11.05 17.15 17.86
C VAL A 69 12.48 17.22 18.39
N ILE A 70 13.43 16.63 17.67
CA ILE A 70 14.86 16.64 17.96
C ILE A 70 15.51 17.78 17.19
N LYS A 71 16.23 18.67 17.89
CA LYS A 71 16.97 19.77 17.27
C LYS A 71 18.22 20.15 18.06
N GLU A 72 19.18 20.76 17.37
CA GLU A 72 20.35 21.36 18.00
C GLU A 72 19.93 22.55 18.88
N ASN A 73 20.50 22.62 20.08
CA ASN A 73 20.26 23.67 21.07
C ASN A 73 21.58 24.05 21.75
N ASN A 74 22.17 25.18 21.37
CA ASN A 74 23.39 25.71 21.98
C ASN A 74 24.56 24.70 22.06
N GLY A 75 24.73 23.88 21.01
CA GLY A 75 25.83 22.90 20.90
C GLY A 75 25.55 21.53 21.51
N ILE A 76 24.35 21.28 22.06
CA ILE A 76 23.85 19.95 22.41
C ILE A 76 22.67 19.56 21.52
N THR A 77 22.32 18.27 21.48
CA THR A 77 21.09 17.80 20.84
C THR A 77 20.00 17.68 21.89
N SER A 78 18.86 18.31 21.67
CA SER A 78 17.76 18.40 22.63
C SER A 78 16.44 17.93 22.03
N ILE A 79 15.52 17.55 22.92
CA ILE A 79 14.17 17.10 22.57
C ILE A 79 13.15 18.13 23.02
N TYR A 80 12.22 18.43 22.12
CA TYR A 80 11.11 19.34 22.31
C TYR A 80 9.79 18.62 22.03
N SER A 81 8.70 19.12 22.57
CA SER A 81 7.36 18.80 22.07
C SER A 81 7.11 19.54 20.75
N GLN A 82 6.06 19.13 20.04
CA GLN A 82 5.67 19.74 18.76
C GLN A 82 5.31 21.24 18.87
N ASP A 83 4.87 21.71 20.04
CA ASP A 83 4.60 23.13 20.31
C ASP A 83 5.87 23.96 20.61
N GLY A 84 7.03 23.32 20.68
CA GLY A 84 8.32 23.97 20.94
C GLY A 84 8.73 24.04 22.41
N THR A 85 8.02 23.37 23.33
CA THR A 85 8.45 23.25 24.73
C THR A 85 9.67 22.32 24.85
N LEU A 86 10.71 22.73 25.57
CA LEU A 86 11.92 21.93 25.78
C LEU A 86 11.65 20.81 26.80
N LEU A 87 11.74 19.55 26.36
CA LEU A 87 11.45 18.36 27.18
C LEU A 87 12.70 17.72 27.78
N SER A 88 13.84 17.72 27.07
CA SER A 88 15.08 17.09 27.59
C SER A 88 15.82 17.95 28.62
N GLY A 89 15.36 19.18 28.87
CA GLY A 89 16.05 20.12 29.76
C GLY A 89 17.50 20.37 29.33
N ALA A 90 18.44 20.23 30.26
CA ALA A 90 19.88 20.39 30.00
C ALA A 90 20.56 19.11 29.50
N GLU A 91 19.84 17.99 29.39
CA GLU A 91 20.40 16.71 28.96
C GLU A 91 20.67 16.73 27.45
N ASP A 92 21.89 16.33 27.08
CA ASP A 92 22.26 16.07 25.68
C ASP A 92 21.84 14.65 25.31
N VAL A 93 20.92 14.53 24.34
CA VAL A 93 20.43 13.23 23.87
C VAL A 93 21.26 12.66 22.72
N SER A 94 22.36 13.32 22.36
CA SER A 94 23.14 12.98 21.16
C SER A 94 23.69 11.55 21.13
N ASN A 95 23.92 10.91 22.28
CA ASN A 95 24.43 9.54 22.37
C ASN A 95 23.41 8.56 23.00
N LYS A 96 22.11 8.81 22.81
CA LYS A 96 21.03 7.99 23.37
C LYS A 96 20.19 7.31 22.28
N TRP A 97 19.72 6.10 22.56
CA TRP A 97 18.66 5.46 21.78
C TRP A 97 17.35 6.21 22.01
N ILE A 98 16.65 6.55 20.94
CA ILE A 98 15.40 7.31 21.01
C ILE A 98 14.26 6.39 20.58
N PHE A 99 13.28 6.21 21.44
CA PHE A 99 12.05 5.47 21.17
C PHE A 99 10.87 6.44 21.20
N GLY A 100 10.08 6.48 20.14
CA GLY A 100 8.82 7.23 20.10
C GLY A 100 7.76 6.66 21.03
N GLY A 101 7.85 5.36 21.33
CA GLY A 101 6.95 4.65 22.24
C GLY A 101 7.47 4.54 23.67
N TRP A 102 7.16 3.41 24.28
CA TRP A 102 7.37 3.11 25.70
C TRP A 102 8.49 2.09 25.91
N ASN A 103 8.83 1.87 27.17
CA ASN A 103 9.72 0.78 27.59
C ASN A 103 8.88 -0.45 27.98
N GLY A 104 8.37 -1.16 26.97
CA GLY A 104 7.47 -2.30 27.12
C GLY A 104 6.00 -1.89 27.29
N GLY A 105 5.16 -2.89 27.59
CA GLY A 105 3.71 -2.69 27.77
C GLY A 105 2.91 -2.67 26.46
N THR A 106 1.58 -2.70 26.58
CA THR A 106 0.66 -2.54 25.46
C THR A 106 0.03 -1.16 25.55
N HIS A 107 0.13 -0.37 24.48
CA HIS A 107 -0.35 1.01 24.43
C HIS A 107 -1.15 1.25 23.16
N SER A 108 -2.37 1.78 23.30
CA SER A 108 -3.19 2.21 22.16
C SER A 108 -3.01 3.71 21.92
N ALA A 109 -2.02 4.03 21.10
CA ALA A 109 -1.65 5.40 20.77
C ALA A 109 -0.74 5.44 19.54
N ASN A 110 -0.70 6.59 18.87
CA ASN A 110 0.24 6.84 17.79
C ASN A 110 1.54 7.44 18.35
N THR A 111 2.67 7.16 17.71
CA THR A 111 3.96 7.77 18.07
C THR A 111 4.50 8.63 16.94
N SER A 112 5.26 9.66 17.29
CA SER A 112 5.87 10.54 16.29
C SER A 112 7.21 11.08 16.75
N VAL A 113 8.25 10.85 15.94
CA VAL A 113 9.59 11.38 16.14
C VAL A 113 10.00 12.20 14.91
N THR A 114 10.18 13.50 15.08
CA THR A 114 10.73 14.37 14.04
C THR A 114 12.14 14.82 14.41
N MET A 115 13.09 14.75 13.49
CA MET A 115 14.43 15.31 13.65
C MET A 115 14.64 16.44 12.64
N GLU A 116 14.86 17.66 13.14
CA GLU A 116 15.10 18.86 12.32
C GLU A 116 16.60 19.16 12.17
N SER A 117 17.39 18.92 13.22
CA SER A 117 18.82 19.19 13.26
C SER A 117 19.50 18.47 14.44
N GLY A 118 20.80 18.70 14.65
CA GLY A 118 21.59 18.05 15.70
C GLY A 118 22.17 16.70 15.27
N VAL A 119 22.63 15.93 16.26
CA VAL A 119 23.27 14.62 16.04
C VAL A 119 22.70 13.62 17.01
N VAL A 120 22.24 12.46 16.52
CA VAL A 120 21.89 11.29 17.32
C VAL A 120 22.76 10.13 16.83
N THR A 121 23.69 9.65 17.66
CA THR A 121 24.70 8.66 17.27
C THR A 121 24.23 7.22 17.43
N LYS A 122 23.15 7.02 18.19
CA LYS A 122 22.45 5.74 18.35
C LYS A 122 21.23 5.72 17.42
N ASN A 123 20.38 4.71 17.59
CA ASN A 123 19.26 4.50 16.71
C ASN A 123 18.04 5.34 17.14
N ILE A 124 17.24 5.71 16.15
CA ILE A 124 15.92 6.30 16.33
C ILE A 124 14.89 5.24 15.94
N TYR A 125 13.98 4.95 16.85
CA TYR A 125 12.86 4.04 16.67
C TYR A 125 11.56 4.83 16.75
N GLY A 126 10.66 4.64 15.80
CA GLY A 126 9.31 5.15 15.89
C GLY A 126 8.51 4.46 16.99
N GLY A 127 8.73 3.16 17.19
CA GLY A 127 7.99 2.36 18.17
C GLY A 127 8.61 2.30 19.57
N SER A 128 8.20 1.28 20.32
CA SER A 128 8.62 0.99 21.70
C SER A 128 9.88 0.13 21.77
N LEU A 129 10.50 0.05 22.94
CA LEU A 129 11.40 -1.04 23.29
C LEU A 129 10.56 -2.15 23.91
N SER A 130 10.36 -3.26 23.21
CA SER A 130 9.42 -4.35 23.52
C SER A 130 7.96 -3.89 23.60
N GLY A 131 7.04 -4.83 23.83
CA GLY A 131 5.61 -4.53 23.98
C GLY A 131 4.86 -4.33 22.66
N THR A 132 3.65 -3.80 22.74
CA THR A 132 2.74 -3.63 21.59
C THR A 132 2.23 -2.20 21.50
N ILE A 133 2.23 -1.65 20.29
CA ILE A 133 1.55 -0.40 19.95
C ILE A 133 0.33 -0.75 19.09
N GLU A 134 -0.86 -0.45 19.58
CA GLU A 134 -2.13 -0.52 18.84
C GLU A 134 -2.37 0.84 18.16
N GLY A 135 -1.60 1.13 17.10
CA GLY A 135 -1.58 2.43 16.44
C GLY A 135 -0.45 2.57 15.41
N ASP A 136 -0.39 3.74 14.78
CA ASP A 136 0.63 4.10 13.78
C ASP A 136 1.89 4.67 14.45
N THR A 137 3.04 4.44 13.83
CA THR A 137 4.31 5.08 14.22
C THR A 137 4.83 5.94 13.07
N SER A 138 5.45 7.08 13.39
CA SER A 138 6.02 7.98 12.38
C SER A 138 7.41 8.47 12.78
N VAL A 139 8.35 8.39 11.84
CA VAL A 139 9.68 8.98 11.96
C VAL A 139 9.97 9.87 10.76
N GLU A 140 10.22 11.15 11.01
CA GLU A 140 10.61 12.13 9.99
C GLU A 140 12.02 12.66 10.25
N ILE A 141 12.94 12.46 9.32
CA ILE A 141 14.28 13.05 9.38
C ILE A 141 14.39 14.16 8.35
N LYS A 142 14.16 15.40 8.81
CA LYS A 142 14.19 16.62 8.00
C LYS A 142 15.61 17.17 7.81
N GLY A 143 16.50 16.91 8.76
CA GLY A 143 17.88 17.38 8.75
C GLY A 143 18.70 16.84 9.92
N GLY A 144 19.98 17.21 9.97
CA GLY A 144 20.92 16.71 10.98
C GLY A 144 21.49 15.32 10.65
N THR A 145 22.15 14.71 11.62
CA THR A 145 22.79 13.39 11.48
C THR A 145 22.21 12.39 12.47
N ALA A 146 21.55 11.35 11.97
CA ALA A 146 21.00 10.26 12.76
C ALA A 146 21.85 8.97 12.64
N GLY A 147 21.72 8.07 13.61
CA GLY A 147 22.25 6.72 13.56
C GLY A 147 21.47 5.85 12.57
N TRP A 148 20.99 4.69 12.99
CA TRP A 148 20.02 3.93 12.18
C TRP A 148 18.61 4.40 12.51
N VAL A 149 17.72 4.31 11.52
CA VAL A 149 16.33 4.74 11.66
C VAL A 149 15.41 3.56 11.41
N TYR A 150 14.49 3.35 12.33
CA TYR A 150 13.48 2.31 12.30
C TYR A 150 12.09 2.94 12.42
N GLY A 151 11.17 2.60 11.52
CA GLY A 151 9.77 3.02 11.64
C GLY A 151 9.09 2.34 12.83
N GLY A 152 9.41 1.08 13.09
CA GLY A 152 8.92 0.33 14.25
C GLY A 152 9.77 0.51 15.50
N GLY A 153 9.57 -0.37 16.48
CA GLY A 153 10.38 -0.44 17.71
C GLY A 153 11.40 -1.57 17.71
N GLU A 154 12.00 -1.84 18.87
CA GLU A 154 12.97 -2.93 19.08
C GLU A 154 12.31 -4.03 19.91
N GLY A 155 12.16 -5.24 19.37
CA GLY A 155 11.44 -6.33 20.02
C GLY A 155 9.94 -6.07 20.19
N SER A 156 9.38 -5.07 19.50
CA SER A 156 8.00 -4.60 19.68
C SER A 156 7.08 -5.03 18.53
N THR A 157 5.78 -5.05 18.81
CA THR A 157 4.73 -5.19 17.80
C THR A 157 4.08 -3.84 17.52
N VAL A 158 3.86 -3.51 16.25
CA VAL A 158 3.09 -2.35 15.78
C VAL A 158 1.90 -2.86 14.97
N ASN A 159 0.71 -2.84 15.55
CA ASN A 159 -0.56 -3.20 14.91
C ASN A 159 -1.12 -1.99 14.17
N GLY A 160 -0.37 -1.52 13.18
CA GLY A 160 -0.67 -0.33 12.41
C GLY A 160 0.40 -0.09 11.34
N THR A 161 0.45 1.14 10.83
CA THR A 161 1.42 1.53 9.81
C THR A 161 2.64 2.19 10.44
N ALA A 162 3.82 1.62 10.20
CA ALA A 162 5.09 2.27 10.51
C ALA A 162 5.58 3.12 9.32
N LYS A 163 5.71 4.43 9.56
CA LYS A 163 6.03 5.43 8.53
C LYS A 163 7.41 6.01 8.76
N VAL A 164 8.22 6.05 7.71
CA VAL A 164 9.54 6.72 7.73
C VAL A 164 9.68 7.65 6.55
N THR A 165 9.98 8.93 6.80
CA THR A 165 10.29 9.90 5.75
C THR A 165 11.69 10.49 5.94
N VAL A 166 12.51 10.43 4.91
CA VAL A 166 13.85 11.05 4.88
C VAL A 166 13.87 12.15 3.84
N TYR A 167 14.18 13.36 4.28
CA TYR A 167 14.24 14.55 3.42
C TYR A 167 15.66 14.78 2.88
N ALA A 168 15.76 15.54 1.79
CA ALA A 168 17.05 15.97 1.25
C ALA A 168 17.87 16.75 2.30
N GLY A 169 19.17 16.46 2.40
CA GLY A 169 20.07 17.06 3.39
C GLY A 169 20.10 16.37 4.76
N ALA A 170 19.20 15.42 5.02
CA ALA A 170 19.31 14.53 6.18
C ALA A 170 20.43 13.50 6.00
N ARG A 171 21.10 13.11 7.09
CA ARG A 171 22.21 12.15 7.07
C ARG A 171 21.91 10.98 7.99
N ILE A 172 21.83 9.77 7.44
CA ILE A 172 21.63 8.52 8.18
C ILE A 172 22.95 7.77 8.16
N TRP A 173 23.73 7.88 9.24
CA TRP A 173 25.15 7.49 9.30
C TRP A 173 25.43 6.34 10.27
N GLY A 174 24.43 5.87 11.00
CA GLY A 174 24.59 4.70 11.86
C GLY A 174 25.66 4.83 12.92
N GLY A 175 26.45 3.77 13.10
CA GLY A 175 27.56 3.77 14.06
C GLY A 175 28.62 4.85 13.80
N GLU A 176 28.60 5.50 12.63
CA GLU A 176 29.49 6.61 12.27
C GLU A 176 28.83 7.99 12.43
N ALA A 177 27.64 8.10 13.02
CA ALA A 177 26.94 9.38 13.16
C ALA A 177 27.72 10.43 13.99
N SER A 178 28.73 10.04 14.77
CA SER A 178 29.68 10.95 15.44
C SER A 178 30.90 11.35 14.58
N ASN A 179 31.10 10.71 13.44
CA ASN A 179 32.21 10.96 12.51
C ASN A 179 31.74 11.98 11.47
N THR A 180 32.59 12.93 11.05
CA THR A 180 32.25 13.90 9.99
C THR A 180 32.86 13.55 8.64
N THR A 181 33.64 12.46 8.57
CA THR A 181 34.41 12.01 7.41
C THR A 181 34.17 10.54 7.05
N ALA A 182 33.03 9.98 7.46
CA ALA A 182 32.72 8.56 7.26
C ALA A 182 32.93 8.14 5.79
N ASP A 183 33.59 7.00 5.59
CA ASP A 183 33.67 6.39 4.26
C ASP A 183 32.25 6.04 3.82
N ALA A 184 31.97 6.17 2.53
CA ALA A 184 30.63 5.98 1.99
C ALA A 184 30.08 4.56 2.27
N SER A 185 30.97 3.59 2.57
CA SER A 185 30.67 2.20 2.98
C SER A 185 30.18 2.00 4.41
N ASN A 186 30.25 3.00 5.29
CA ASN A 186 29.85 2.86 6.70
C ASN A 186 28.60 3.67 7.06
N ARG A 187 27.83 4.13 6.06
CA ARG A 187 26.62 4.92 6.29
C ARG A 187 25.51 4.09 6.92
N GLY A 188 24.52 4.75 7.49
CA GLY A 188 23.44 4.12 8.22
C GLY A 188 22.37 3.50 7.31
N THR A 189 21.43 2.85 7.97
CA THR A 189 20.32 2.14 7.35
C THR A 189 19.00 2.75 7.79
N VAL A 190 18.08 2.83 6.83
CA VAL A 190 16.67 3.13 7.05
C VAL A 190 15.88 1.83 6.97
N PHE A 191 15.08 1.54 7.98
CA PHE A 191 14.16 0.41 8.04
C PHE A 191 12.73 0.93 8.16
N GLY A 192 11.84 0.49 7.28
CA GLY A 192 10.41 0.79 7.41
C GLY A 192 9.78 0.14 8.65
N GLY A 193 10.27 -1.04 9.03
CA GLY A 193 9.82 -1.77 10.22
C GLY A 193 10.70 -1.51 11.45
N GLY A 194 10.60 -2.41 12.44
CA GLY A 194 11.39 -2.41 13.67
C GLY A 194 12.67 -3.24 13.59
N PHE A 195 13.19 -3.62 14.75
CA PHE A 195 14.25 -4.62 14.94
C PHE A 195 13.68 -5.79 15.75
N ASP A 196 13.78 -7.03 15.26
CA ASP A 196 13.25 -8.23 15.92
C ASP A 196 11.76 -8.09 16.35
N GLY A 197 10.95 -7.43 15.53
CA GLY A 197 9.55 -7.10 15.84
C GLY A 197 8.54 -7.49 14.77
N THR A 198 7.27 -7.16 14.97
CA THR A 198 6.20 -7.35 13.97
C THR A 198 5.57 -6.01 13.64
N VAL A 199 5.29 -5.76 12.36
CA VAL A 199 4.59 -4.55 11.91
C VAL A 199 3.58 -4.95 10.87
N GLU A 200 2.33 -4.49 10.96
CA GLU A 200 1.32 -4.83 9.96
C GLU A 200 1.69 -4.27 8.57
N LYS A 201 1.93 -2.96 8.49
CA LYS A 201 2.29 -2.27 7.23
C LYS A 201 3.44 -1.30 7.43
N THR A 202 4.29 -1.18 6.42
CA THR A 202 5.33 -0.13 6.40
C THR A 202 5.19 0.80 5.20
N GLU A 203 5.50 2.08 5.41
CA GLU A 203 5.56 3.09 4.37
C GLU A 203 6.87 3.88 4.53
N VAL A 204 7.76 3.79 3.54
CA VAL A 204 9.06 4.48 3.54
C VAL A 204 9.11 5.46 2.38
N THR A 205 9.31 6.73 2.65
CA THR A 205 9.43 7.78 1.63
C THR A 205 10.81 8.44 1.70
N LEU A 206 11.59 8.27 0.64
CA LEU A 206 12.93 8.82 0.49
C LEU A 206 12.87 9.97 -0.52
N LEU A 207 12.92 11.22 -0.03
CA LEU A 207 12.89 12.44 -0.85
C LEU A 207 14.30 12.92 -1.23
N GLY A 208 15.34 12.19 -0.81
CA GLY A 208 16.76 12.49 -0.99
C GLY A 208 17.55 12.06 0.24
N GLY A 209 18.68 12.74 0.50
CA GLY A 209 19.47 12.54 1.73
C GLY A 209 20.62 11.54 1.57
N ASP A 210 21.43 11.44 2.61
CA ASP A 210 22.66 10.65 2.64
C ASP A 210 22.52 9.41 3.53
N PHE A 211 22.25 8.26 2.90
CA PHE A 211 22.11 6.95 3.55
C PHE A 211 22.78 5.87 2.69
N GLY A 212 23.21 4.77 3.33
CA GLY A 212 23.80 3.63 2.64
C GLY A 212 22.75 2.65 2.14
N TRP A 213 21.81 2.30 3.02
CA TRP A 213 20.81 1.27 2.78
C TRP A 213 19.42 1.73 3.22
N ALA A 214 18.41 1.30 2.48
CA ALA A 214 17.01 1.46 2.85
C ALA A 214 16.24 0.17 2.56
N TYR A 215 15.45 -0.27 3.54
CA TYR A 215 14.62 -1.46 3.48
C TYR A 215 13.17 -1.07 3.71
N GLY A 216 12.26 -1.57 2.86
CA GLY A 216 10.83 -1.42 3.06
C GLY A 216 10.38 -2.11 4.36
N GLY A 217 10.99 -3.24 4.71
CA GLY A 217 10.72 -3.95 5.97
C GLY A 217 11.57 -3.50 7.16
N GLY A 218 11.51 -4.27 8.24
CA GLY A 218 12.39 -4.12 9.41
C GLY A 218 13.63 -5.02 9.34
N GLN A 219 14.41 -5.04 10.41
CA GLN A 219 15.46 -6.02 10.63
C GLN A 219 14.88 -7.23 11.39
N ASN A 220 14.96 -8.43 10.80
CA ASN A 220 14.34 -9.66 11.31
C ASN A 220 12.85 -9.50 11.65
N CYS A 221 12.13 -8.67 10.90
CA CYS A 221 10.74 -8.38 11.16
C CYS A 221 9.80 -9.21 10.30
N THR A 222 8.61 -9.50 10.82
CA THR A 222 7.48 -9.95 10.01
C THR A 222 6.65 -8.73 9.62
N VAL A 223 6.40 -8.55 8.33
CA VAL A 223 5.59 -7.44 7.80
C VAL A 223 4.63 -7.95 6.73
N ASP A 224 3.34 -7.62 6.80
CA ASP A 224 2.40 -8.09 5.77
C ASP A 224 2.61 -7.38 4.44
N SER A 225 2.79 -6.06 4.48
CA SER A 225 2.98 -5.26 3.27
C SER A 225 3.97 -4.12 3.49
N THR A 226 4.90 -3.95 2.54
CA THR A 226 5.78 -2.79 2.49
C THR A 226 5.47 -1.90 1.29
N ASP A 227 5.64 -0.60 1.46
CA ASP A 227 5.60 0.39 0.38
C ASP A 227 6.78 1.36 0.55
N ILE A 228 7.88 1.10 -0.16
CA ILE A 228 9.06 1.97 -0.18
C ILE A 228 9.15 2.75 -1.48
N LYS A 229 9.34 4.06 -1.34
CA LYS A 229 9.33 5.03 -2.43
C LYS A 229 10.63 5.84 -2.42
N LEU A 230 11.37 5.79 -3.52
CA LEU A 230 12.46 6.72 -3.80
C LEU A 230 11.95 7.78 -4.76
N LEU A 231 11.77 9.01 -4.27
CA LEU A 231 11.12 10.12 -4.96
C LEU A 231 12.02 11.37 -5.11
N GLY A 232 13.33 11.19 -4.94
CA GLY A 232 14.33 12.23 -5.13
C GLY A 232 15.73 11.64 -5.29
N ASN A 233 16.66 12.42 -5.84
CA ASN A 233 18.06 11.97 -5.97
C ASN A 233 18.67 11.81 -4.57
N PRO A 234 19.22 10.64 -4.20
CA PRO A 234 20.00 10.47 -2.97
C PRO A 234 21.29 11.29 -3.09
N ASP A 235 21.90 11.70 -1.97
CA ASP A 235 23.08 12.58 -2.00
C ASP A 235 24.39 11.84 -2.41
N LEU A 236 24.35 10.50 -2.39
CA LEU A 236 25.46 9.59 -2.69
C LEU A 236 24.90 8.24 -3.18
N TRP A 237 25.78 7.26 -3.43
CA TRP A 237 25.31 5.91 -3.80
C TRP A 237 24.41 5.33 -2.72
N CYS A 238 23.47 4.45 -3.05
CA CYS A 238 22.67 3.76 -2.05
C CYS A 238 22.15 2.42 -2.57
N SER A 239 21.65 1.58 -1.65
CA SER A 239 20.89 0.38 -1.97
C SER A 239 19.49 0.47 -1.38
N VAL A 240 18.47 0.21 -2.20
CA VAL A 240 17.07 0.24 -1.80
C VAL A 240 16.45 -1.12 -2.04
N TYR A 241 15.82 -1.67 -1.01
CA TYR A 241 15.20 -2.99 -0.98
C TYR A 241 13.70 -2.85 -0.71
N GLY A 242 12.87 -3.51 -1.51
CA GLY A 242 11.44 -3.64 -1.23
C GLY A 242 11.18 -4.42 0.06
N GLY A 243 12.01 -5.43 0.34
CA GLY A 243 11.89 -6.25 1.55
C GLY A 243 12.61 -5.69 2.79
N GLY A 244 12.81 -6.55 3.80
CA GLY A 244 13.50 -6.26 5.06
C GLY A 244 14.96 -6.72 5.07
N ASN A 245 15.58 -6.76 6.24
CA ASN A 245 16.89 -7.38 6.46
C ASN A 245 16.72 -8.54 7.45
N GLY A 246 16.45 -9.72 6.92
CA GLY A 246 15.90 -10.85 7.66
C GLY A 246 14.39 -10.72 7.86
N GLY A 247 13.73 -11.85 8.13
CA GLY A 247 12.31 -11.90 8.44
C GLY A 247 11.45 -12.51 7.32
N SER A 248 10.21 -12.03 7.22
CA SER A 248 9.29 -12.44 6.15
C SER A 248 8.31 -11.34 5.76
N ILE A 249 8.02 -11.24 4.47
CA ILE A 249 7.14 -10.24 3.88
C ILE A 249 6.19 -10.88 2.87
N ARG A 250 4.89 -10.63 3.01
CA ARG A 250 3.91 -11.15 2.04
C ARG A 250 3.92 -10.34 0.74
N THR A 251 3.90 -9.02 0.81
CA THR A 251 3.98 -8.18 -0.40
C THR A 251 4.94 -7.01 -0.22
N ALA A 252 5.98 -6.97 -1.05
CA ALA A 252 6.96 -5.90 -1.07
C ALA A 252 6.75 -4.99 -2.29
N ASN A 253 6.50 -3.70 -2.07
CA ASN A 253 6.36 -2.72 -3.14
C ASN A 253 7.52 -1.72 -3.11
N LEU A 254 8.25 -1.63 -4.22
CA LEU A 254 9.31 -0.65 -4.43
C LEU A 254 8.92 0.25 -5.60
N THR A 255 8.78 1.55 -5.34
CA THR A 255 8.50 2.55 -6.38
C THR A 255 9.64 3.55 -6.50
N VAL A 256 10.08 3.83 -7.73
CA VAL A 256 11.14 4.81 -8.00
C VAL A 256 10.67 5.83 -9.03
N ARG A 257 10.81 7.12 -8.67
CA ARG A 257 10.44 8.32 -9.44
C ARG A 257 11.43 9.44 -9.15
N LYS A 258 11.51 10.46 -10.02
CA LYS A 258 12.28 11.70 -9.81
C LYS A 258 13.79 11.51 -9.63
N VAL A 259 14.34 10.36 -10.02
CA VAL A 259 15.79 10.05 -9.96
C VAL A 259 16.43 10.24 -11.33
N ASN A 260 16.73 11.48 -11.71
CA ASN A 260 17.10 11.84 -13.10
C ASN A 260 18.60 12.10 -13.34
N ASN A 261 19.39 12.29 -12.29
CA ASN A 261 20.84 12.47 -12.40
C ASN A 261 21.49 12.29 -11.03
N PRO A 262 21.53 11.06 -10.49
CA PRO A 262 22.19 10.87 -9.21
C PRO A 262 23.67 11.21 -9.33
N GLY A 263 24.37 10.94 -10.44
CA GLY A 263 25.83 11.08 -10.46
C GLY A 263 26.56 10.02 -9.60
N TRP A 264 25.81 9.13 -8.95
CA TRP A 264 26.25 7.96 -8.19
C TRP A 264 25.36 6.75 -8.53
N ALA A 265 25.74 5.55 -8.07
CA ALA A 265 24.98 4.32 -8.32
C ALA A 265 23.83 4.14 -7.31
N VAL A 266 22.63 3.81 -7.81
CA VAL A 266 21.47 3.42 -7.01
C VAL A 266 21.17 1.96 -7.29
N TYR A 267 21.41 1.09 -6.32
CA TYR A 267 21.15 -0.34 -6.43
C TYR A 267 19.75 -0.65 -5.93
N MET A 268 19.02 -1.49 -6.66
CA MET A 268 17.60 -1.73 -6.39
C MET A 268 17.29 -3.22 -6.37
N TYR A 269 16.46 -3.60 -5.40
CA TYR A 269 16.11 -4.98 -5.11
C TYR A 269 14.63 -5.07 -4.75
N GLY A 270 13.87 -5.98 -5.37
CA GLY A 270 12.47 -6.22 -5.01
C GLY A 270 12.31 -6.88 -3.64
N GLY A 271 13.16 -7.88 -3.37
CA GLY A 271 13.24 -8.56 -2.08
C GLY A 271 14.07 -7.81 -1.03
N GLY A 272 14.24 -8.42 0.13
CA GLY A 272 15.08 -7.93 1.23
C GLY A 272 16.49 -8.55 1.25
N TRP A 273 17.26 -8.37 2.32
CA TRP A 273 18.54 -9.04 2.58
C TRP A 273 18.37 -10.21 3.56
N ASN A 274 18.73 -11.44 3.18
CA ASN A 274 18.43 -12.68 3.92
C ASN A 274 16.95 -12.83 4.34
N ASP A 275 16.04 -12.32 3.50
CA ASP A 275 14.62 -12.17 3.80
C ASP A 275 13.76 -13.02 2.85
N SER A 276 12.53 -13.34 3.25
CA SER A 276 11.59 -14.13 2.44
C SER A 276 10.42 -13.26 1.99
N VAL A 277 10.26 -13.08 0.68
CA VAL A 277 9.18 -12.29 0.09
C VAL A 277 8.28 -13.16 -0.78
N THR A 278 6.96 -13.14 -0.58
CA THR A 278 6.03 -13.85 -1.46
C THR A 278 5.84 -13.12 -2.78
N GLN A 279 5.41 -11.86 -2.76
CA GLN A 279 5.22 -11.05 -3.97
C GLN A 279 6.09 -9.79 -3.91
N ALA A 280 6.99 -9.61 -4.88
CA ALA A 280 7.74 -8.37 -5.06
C ALA A 280 7.21 -7.58 -6.26
N ASN A 281 6.86 -6.31 -6.06
CA ASN A 281 6.42 -5.41 -7.11
C ASN A 281 7.42 -4.25 -7.21
N ILE A 282 8.06 -4.09 -8.36
CA ILE A 282 9.05 -3.03 -8.60
C ILE A 282 8.51 -2.13 -9.70
N THR A 283 8.23 -0.87 -9.38
CA THR A 283 7.68 0.11 -10.31
C THR A 283 8.67 1.24 -10.57
N ILE A 284 9.01 1.46 -11.83
CA ILE A 284 9.99 2.47 -12.27
C ILE A 284 9.37 3.23 -13.43
N GLY A 285 9.59 4.55 -13.52
CA GLY A 285 8.84 5.33 -14.50
C GLY A 285 9.24 6.79 -14.69
N GLY A 286 8.60 7.44 -15.66
CA GLY A 286 8.50 8.91 -15.77
C GLY A 286 9.77 9.63 -16.19
N ASP A 287 10.58 9.82 -15.17
CA ASP A 287 11.64 10.80 -15.00
C ASP A 287 12.91 10.15 -14.44
N VAL A 288 12.87 8.83 -14.20
CA VAL A 288 14.00 8.05 -13.71
C VAL A 288 15.03 7.82 -14.82
N ARG A 289 16.30 8.09 -14.50
CA ARG A 289 17.48 7.93 -15.35
C ARG A 289 18.59 7.33 -14.51
N LEU A 290 18.64 6.01 -14.51
CA LEU A 290 19.67 5.27 -13.78
C LEU A 290 20.87 5.07 -14.68
N ALA A 291 22.04 4.86 -14.07
CA ALA A 291 23.20 4.41 -14.81
C ALA A 291 22.87 3.05 -15.44
N GLY A 292 22.82 2.98 -16.77
CA GLY A 292 22.31 1.82 -17.52
C GLY A 292 23.05 0.50 -17.30
N ASN A 293 24.17 0.50 -16.59
CA ASN A 293 24.92 -0.68 -16.20
C ASN A 293 24.62 -1.19 -14.78
N VAL A 294 23.75 -0.51 -14.01
CA VAL A 294 23.40 -0.91 -12.64
C VAL A 294 22.13 -1.77 -12.66
N PRO A 295 22.21 -3.06 -12.32
CA PRO A 295 21.07 -3.97 -12.46
C PRO A 295 20.00 -3.76 -11.39
N ILE A 296 18.80 -4.22 -11.72
CA ILE A 296 17.62 -4.20 -10.88
C ILE A 296 17.24 -5.64 -10.62
N TYR A 297 17.41 -6.06 -9.37
CA TYR A 297 17.23 -7.46 -9.01
C TYR A 297 15.86 -7.71 -8.42
N ALA A 298 15.24 -8.81 -8.80
CA ALA A 298 14.02 -9.29 -8.17
C ALA A 298 14.25 -9.62 -6.69
N THR A 299 15.36 -10.30 -6.40
CA THR A 299 15.74 -10.73 -5.05
C THR A 299 16.86 -9.86 -4.49
N GLY A 300 16.99 -9.75 -3.17
CA GLY A 300 18.16 -9.07 -2.59
C GLY A 300 19.47 -9.85 -2.72
N SER A 301 19.40 -11.15 -3.00
CA SER A 301 20.60 -11.96 -3.27
C SER A 301 21.41 -11.39 -4.44
N GLY A 302 20.73 -10.79 -5.42
CA GLY A 302 21.35 -10.27 -6.61
C GLY A 302 21.77 -11.41 -7.54
N GLU A 303 23.07 -11.66 -7.65
CA GLU A 303 23.64 -12.65 -8.55
C GLU A 303 23.77 -14.06 -7.91
N THR A 304 23.90 -15.07 -8.77
CA THR A 304 24.24 -16.44 -8.39
C THR A 304 25.54 -16.47 -7.57
N ASN A 305 25.50 -17.11 -6.40
CA ASN A 305 26.60 -17.22 -5.40
C ASN A 305 26.79 -16.02 -4.46
N SER A 306 25.83 -15.10 -4.41
CA SER A 306 25.77 -14.13 -3.31
C SER A 306 25.68 -14.83 -1.95
N SER A 307 26.30 -14.23 -0.94
CA SER A 307 26.13 -14.68 0.46
C SER A 307 24.75 -14.35 1.02
N ASN A 308 23.98 -13.53 0.31
CA ASN A 308 22.62 -13.20 0.67
C ASN A 308 21.66 -14.32 0.21
N THR A 309 20.87 -14.82 1.16
CA THR A 309 20.01 -16.00 1.04
C THR A 309 18.54 -15.67 0.78
N SER A 310 18.24 -14.41 0.43
CA SER A 310 16.86 -13.96 0.21
C SER A 310 16.11 -14.78 -0.81
N LYS A 311 14.82 -14.98 -0.55
CA LYS A 311 13.89 -15.70 -1.41
C LYS A 311 12.80 -14.76 -1.89
N VAL A 312 12.45 -14.87 -3.16
CA VAL A 312 11.24 -14.25 -3.72
C VAL A 312 10.44 -15.34 -4.42
N GLU A 313 9.16 -15.45 -4.12
CA GLU A 313 8.29 -16.39 -4.83
C GLU A 313 7.92 -15.83 -6.20
N ASN A 314 7.31 -14.65 -6.25
CA ASN A 314 6.88 -14.03 -7.50
C ASN A 314 7.38 -12.58 -7.58
N VAL A 315 7.76 -12.13 -8.77
CA VAL A 315 8.15 -10.74 -9.03
C VAL A 315 7.41 -10.16 -10.22
N LYS A 316 6.98 -8.91 -10.09
CA LYS A 316 6.44 -8.10 -11.17
C LYS A 316 7.20 -6.78 -11.28
N PHE A 317 7.90 -6.60 -12.39
CA PHE A 317 8.47 -5.32 -12.79
C PHE A 317 7.43 -4.53 -13.59
N VAL A 318 7.21 -3.27 -13.24
CA VAL A 318 6.33 -2.34 -13.96
C VAL A 318 7.16 -1.15 -14.42
N ILE A 319 7.13 -0.91 -15.72
CA ILE A 319 7.90 0.12 -16.41
C ILE A 319 6.88 1.06 -17.08
N ASP A 320 6.66 2.25 -16.51
CA ASP A 320 5.56 3.15 -16.90
C ASP A 320 5.98 4.60 -17.19
N ASN A 321 5.23 5.29 -18.06
CA ASN A 321 5.35 6.73 -18.28
C ASN A 321 6.76 7.27 -18.66
N PHE A 322 7.66 6.48 -19.24
CA PHE A 322 9.07 6.90 -19.41
C PHE A 322 9.31 7.92 -20.53
N ASP A 323 10.09 8.97 -20.23
CA ASP A 323 10.57 9.99 -21.18
C ASP A 323 11.96 9.64 -21.78
N LEU A 324 11.99 9.23 -23.05
CA LEU A 324 13.21 8.99 -23.82
C LEU A 324 13.68 10.32 -24.42
N ILE A 325 14.87 10.81 -24.04
CA ILE A 325 15.49 11.94 -24.76
C ILE A 325 15.98 11.45 -26.12
N THR A 326 15.71 12.24 -27.16
CA THR A 326 16.11 12.08 -28.56
C THR A 326 17.63 12.06 -28.82
N GLU A 327 18.48 12.16 -27.81
CA GLU A 327 19.94 12.13 -27.93
C GLU A 327 20.52 10.79 -27.44
N GLY A 328 20.69 9.86 -28.37
CA GLY A 328 21.43 8.61 -28.18
C GLY A 328 20.60 7.44 -27.66
N ASN A 329 21.08 6.22 -27.93
CA ASN A 329 20.54 4.97 -27.37
C ASN A 329 20.65 5.01 -25.83
N THR A 330 19.63 5.52 -25.16
CA THR A 330 19.63 5.71 -23.71
C THR A 330 18.94 4.54 -23.04
N THR A 331 19.71 3.73 -22.32
CA THR A 331 19.20 2.77 -21.35
C THR A 331 18.55 3.56 -20.21
N VAL A 332 17.24 3.42 -20.04
CA VAL A 332 16.46 4.20 -19.06
C VAL A 332 16.62 3.64 -17.64
N CYS A 333 16.72 2.32 -17.55
CA CYS A 333 17.05 1.58 -16.33
C CYS A 333 18.01 0.43 -16.68
N GLY A 334 18.86 0.03 -15.74
CA GLY A 334 19.75 -1.10 -15.99
C GLY A 334 19.01 -2.45 -16.12
N PRO A 335 19.75 -3.55 -16.33
CA PRO A 335 19.14 -4.85 -16.62
C PRO A 335 18.18 -5.32 -15.52
N LEU A 336 17.04 -5.87 -15.93
CA LEU A 336 16.08 -6.52 -15.06
C LEU A 336 16.47 -7.98 -14.85
N VAL A 337 16.57 -8.40 -13.60
CA VAL A 337 17.14 -9.71 -13.23
C VAL A 337 16.16 -10.47 -12.34
N GLY A 338 15.52 -11.50 -12.88
CA GLY A 338 14.63 -12.42 -12.16
C GLY A 338 15.34 -13.62 -11.52
N THR A 339 16.66 -13.62 -11.45
CA THR A 339 17.45 -14.71 -10.85
C THR A 339 17.01 -14.99 -9.40
N ASN A 340 16.96 -16.27 -9.02
CA ASN A 340 16.56 -16.77 -7.70
C ASN A 340 15.08 -16.55 -7.33
N VAL A 341 14.22 -16.26 -8.29
CA VAL A 341 12.76 -16.31 -8.14
C VAL A 341 12.29 -17.77 -8.26
N THR A 342 11.39 -18.21 -7.39
CA THR A 342 10.94 -19.62 -7.33
C THR A 342 9.62 -19.91 -8.06
N GLY A 343 8.77 -18.90 -8.18
CA GLY A 343 7.56 -18.85 -9.00
C GLY A 343 7.82 -18.08 -10.29
N THR A 344 7.06 -17.01 -10.53
CA THR A 344 7.08 -16.27 -11.81
C THR A 344 7.80 -14.92 -11.73
N ALA A 345 8.59 -14.60 -12.75
CA ALA A 345 9.17 -13.29 -13.00
C ALA A 345 8.55 -12.63 -14.23
N GLU A 346 7.76 -11.57 -14.00
CA GLU A 346 7.03 -10.87 -15.04
C GLU A 346 7.48 -9.41 -15.21
N VAL A 347 7.45 -8.92 -16.45
CA VAL A 347 7.66 -7.51 -16.78
C VAL A 347 6.43 -6.98 -17.52
N LEU A 348 5.93 -5.83 -17.07
CA LEU A 348 4.86 -5.06 -17.70
C LEU A 348 5.39 -3.69 -18.13
N VAL A 349 5.30 -3.40 -19.43
CA VAL A 349 5.61 -2.08 -20.01
C VAL A 349 4.31 -1.43 -20.44
N THR A 350 3.95 -0.30 -19.81
CA THR A 350 2.64 0.35 -20.02
C THR A 350 2.65 1.54 -20.97
N GLY A 351 3.81 2.15 -21.26
CA GLY A 351 3.90 3.23 -22.25
C GLY A 351 5.18 4.07 -22.19
N THR A 352 5.42 4.83 -23.27
CA THR A 352 6.55 5.76 -23.45
C THR A 352 6.02 7.16 -23.75
N LYS A 353 6.61 8.20 -23.13
CA LYS A 353 6.27 9.61 -23.37
C LYS A 353 6.83 10.15 -24.69
N SER A 354 7.86 9.51 -25.25
CA SER A 354 8.58 10.02 -26.42
C SER A 354 8.46 9.08 -27.61
N ASN A 355 8.21 9.68 -28.77
CA ASN A 355 7.81 8.97 -29.98
C ASN A 355 9.03 8.63 -30.83
N GLY A 356 8.98 7.51 -31.57
CA GLY A 356 10.03 7.14 -32.52
C GLY A 356 11.35 6.68 -31.90
N THR A 357 11.40 6.49 -30.58
CA THR A 357 12.54 5.91 -29.87
C THR A 357 12.11 4.59 -29.23
N SER A 358 12.98 3.58 -29.30
CA SER A 358 12.73 2.28 -28.68
C SER A 358 13.54 2.18 -27.38
N MET A 359 12.89 1.78 -26.29
CA MET A 359 13.56 1.56 -25.01
C MET A 359 14.40 0.28 -25.08
N GLN A 360 15.66 0.33 -24.67
CA GLN A 360 16.45 -0.88 -24.49
C GLN A 360 16.08 -1.56 -23.18
N LEU A 361 15.53 -2.77 -23.27
CA LEU A 361 15.19 -3.60 -22.13
C LEU A 361 16.09 -4.83 -22.12
N TRP A 362 16.92 -4.88 -21.10
CA TRP A 362 17.82 -6.00 -20.85
C TRP A 362 17.20 -6.89 -19.79
N SER A 363 16.99 -8.16 -20.12
CA SER A 363 16.32 -9.13 -19.24
C SER A 363 17.17 -10.37 -19.03
N LYS A 364 17.25 -10.83 -17.79
CA LYS A 364 17.85 -12.11 -17.38
C LYS A 364 16.88 -12.85 -16.48
N ASP A 365 16.65 -14.14 -16.76
CA ASP A 365 15.77 -15.02 -15.99
C ASP A 365 14.36 -14.42 -15.80
N ILE A 366 13.75 -13.96 -16.90
CA ILE A 366 12.39 -13.40 -16.93
C ILE A 366 11.47 -14.38 -17.65
N ASP A 367 10.35 -14.76 -17.05
CA ASP A 367 9.41 -15.71 -17.62
C ASP A 367 8.49 -15.04 -18.65
N LYS A 368 7.98 -13.86 -18.32
CA LYS A 368 6.97 -13.18 -19.14
C LYS A 368 7.30 -11.70 -19.32
N ILE A 369 7.18 -11.23 -20.57
CA ILE A 369 7.16 -9.80 -20.88
C ILE A 369 5.84 -9.46 -21.56
N ARG A 370 5.14 -8.45 -21.03
CA ARG A 370 3.96 -7.85 -21.63
C ARG A 370 4.24 -6.39 -22.00
N VAL A 371 3.97 -6.02 -23.24
CA VAL A 371 4.06 -4.64 -23.73
C VAL A 371 2.66 -4.16 -24.11
N GLU A 372 2.12 -3.22 -23.34
CA GLU A 372 0.81 -2.62 -23.62
C GLU A 372 0.93 -1.48 -24.64
N GLN A 373 1.94 -0.62 -24.51
CA GLN A 373 2.17 0.49 -25.43
C GLN A 373 3.67 0.78 -25.57
N GLY A 374 4.07 1.25 -26.75
CA GLY A 374 5.43 1.71 -27.03
C GLY A 374 6.31 0.65 -27.68
N SER A 375 7.57 1.03 -27.91
CA SER A 375 8.56 0.23 -28.64
C SER A 375 9.69 -0.19 -27.73
N VAL A 376 9.95 -1.50 -27.60
CA VAL A 376 10.96 -2.05 -26.69
C VAL A 376 11.96 -2.92 -27.46
N ILE A 377 13.24 -2.55 -27.43
CA ILE A 377 14.33 -3.38 -27.93
C ILE A 377 14.71 -4.41 -26.85
N LEU A 378 14.53 -5.69 -27.16
CA LEU A 378 14.74 -6.78 -26.21
C LEU A 378 16.15 -7.38 -26.34
N PHE A 379 16.86 -7.42 -25.22
CA PHE A 379 18.17 -8.04 -25.09
C PHE A 379 18.21 -9.08 -23.98
N GLY A 380 18.89 -10.20 -24.23
CA GLY A 380 19.34 -11.09 -23.14
C GLY A 380 20.50 -10.47 -22.37
N GLY A 381 20.43 -10.45 -21.03
CA GLY A 381 21.46 -9.87 -20.17
C GLY A 381 22.36 -10.89 -19.47
N ASN A 382 23.69 -10.73 -19.53
CA ASN A 382 24.63 -11.33 -18.56
C ASN A 382 25.56 -10.27 -18.00
N LEU A 383 25.52 -10.12 -16.68
CA LEU A 383 26.23 -9.10 -15.91
C LEU A 383 27.70 -9.44 -15.64
N GLU A 384 28.06 -10.72 -15.80
CA GLU A 384 29.38 -11.25 -15.44
C GLU A 384 30.42 -11.09 -16.57
N ASP A 385 29.98 -10.80 -17.80
CA ASP A 385 30.87 -10.66 -18.98
C ASP A 385 30.73 -9.29 -19.65
N SER A 386 31.39 -8.28 -19.06
CA SER A 386 31.46 -6.93 -19.61
C SER A 386 32.13 -6.84 -21.00
N GLU A 387 32.77 -7.90 -21.48
CA GLU A 387 33.45 -7.95 -22.78
C GLU A 387 32.57 -8.57 -23.89
N ASN A 388 31.48 -9.26 -23.54
CA ASN A 388 30.54 -9.85 -24.49
C ASN A 388 29.07 -9.65 -24.03
N PRO A 389 28.48 -8.47 -24.30
CA PRO A 389 27.22 -8.09 -23.69
C PRO A 389 26.03 -8.94 -24.15
N ILE A 390 26.12 -9.67 -25.27
CA ILE A 390 24.93 -10.18 -25.94
C ILE A 390 24.74 -11.70 -25.79
N GLN A 391 23.61 -12.08 -25.20
CA GLN A 391 23.31 -13.40 -24.65
C GLN A 391 22.00 -13.96 -25.22
N PRO A 392 21.63 -15.22 -24.90
CA PRO A 392 20.30 -15.73 -25.19
C PRO A 392 19.22 -14.87 -24.54
N LEU A 393 18.23 -14.44 -25.33
CA LEU A 393 16.95 -13.97 -24.81
C LEU A 393 16.03 -15.19 -24.74
N GLU A 394 15.64 -15.59 -23.54
CA GLU A 394 14.77 -16.74 -23.29
C GLU A 394 13.53 -16.26 -22.52
N LEU A 395 12.34 -16.52 -23.05
CA LEU A 395 11.06 -16.12 -22.45
C LEU A 395 10.06 -17.28 -22.52
N GLY A 396 9.33 -17.51 -21.43
CA GLY A 396 8.16 -18.38 -21.44
C GLY A 396 7.00 -17.75 -22.24
N CYS A 397 6.80 -16.44 -22.13
CA CYS A 397 5.75 -15.74 -22.86
C CYS A 397 6.16 -14.31 -23.25
N LEU A 398 5.90 -13.94 -24.50
CA LEU A 398 5.89 -12.55 -24.96
C LEU A 398 4.48 -12.18 -25.39
N GLU A 399 3.87 -11.22 -24.70
CA GLU A 399 2.53 -10.74 -24.95
C GLU A 399 2.55 -9.28 -25.42
N LEU A 400 2.01 -9.02 -26.62
CA LEU A 400 1.98 -7.68 -27.20
C LEU A 400 0.54 -7.23 -27.40
N ALA A 401 0.13 -6.15 -26.74
CA ALA A 401 -1.10 -5.48 -27.07
C ALA A 401 -1.00 -4.84 -28.46
N SER A 402 -2.13 -4.43 -29.04
CA SER A 402 -2.17 -3.85 -30.40
C SER A 402 -1.29 -2.59 -30.59
N SER A 403 -0.93 -1.91 -29.51
CA SER A 403 0.00 -0.76 -29.45
C SER A 403 1.41 -1.08 -28.97
N GLY A 404 1.67 -2.33 -28.59
CA GLY A 404 3.00 -2.78 -28.17
C GLY A 404 3.84 -3.25 -29.36
N GLU A 405 5.11 -2.84 -29.37
CA GLU A 405 6.12 -3.32 -30.31
C GLU A 405 7.31 -3.91 -29.55
N ALA A 406 7.70 -5.14 -29.91
CA ALA A 406 8.96 -5.74 -29.51
C ALA A 406 9.93 -5.73 -30.69
N VAL A 407 11.10 -5.13 -30.49
CA VAL A 407 12.16 -5.03 -31.48
C VAL A 407 13.27 -6.04 -31.14
N PHE A 408 13.62 -6.86 -32.13
CA PHE A 408 14.67 -7.86 -32.06
C PHE A 408 15.86 -7.40 -32.89
N PRO A 409 16.92 -6.88 -32.25
CA PRO A 409 18.09 -6.38 -32.95
C PRO A 409 19.04 -7.51 -33.35
N TYR A 410 19.97 -7.20 -34.24
CA TYR A 410 21.21 -7.97 -34.35
C TYR A 410 21.95 -7.94 -33.00
N GLY A 411 22.41 -9.10 -32.55
CA GLY A 411 23.24 -9.19 -31.34
C GLY A 411 22.89 -10.36 -30.44
N ASN A 412 21.61 -10.62 -30.19
CA ASN A 412 21.20 -11.72 -29.30
C ASN A 412 21.82 -13.03 -29.79
N LYS A 413 22.45 -13.79 -28.89
CA LYS A 413 23.10 -15.07 -29.26
C LYS A 413 22.08 -16.07 -29.80
N SER A 414 20.90 -16.06 -29.21
CA SER A 414 19.70 -16.78 -29.61
C SER A 414 18.48 -16.04 -29.08
N VAL A 415 17.32 -16.21 -29.70
CA VAL A 415 16.03 -15.75 -29.18
C VAL A 415 15.10 -16.95 -29.11
N VAL A 416 14.71 -17.34 -27.91
CA VAL A 416 13.82 -18.46 -27.62
C VAL A 416 12.60 -17.94 -26.90
N ILE A 417 11.42 -18.11 -27.48
CA ILE A 417 10.16 -17.67 -26.89
C ILE A 417 9.16 -18.81 -26.98
N GLU A 418 8.65 -19.31 -25.84
CA GLU A 418 7.78 -20.48 -25.85
C GLU A 418 6.33 -20.15 -26.25
N GLU A 419 5.81 -18.99 -25.83
CA GLU A 419 4.47 -18.51 -26.19
C GLU A 419 4.51 -17.08 -26.77
N LEU A 420 3.96 -16.92 -27.97
CA LEU A 420 3.69 -15.61 -28.56
C LEU A 420 2.19 -15.28 -28.44
N ALA A 421 1.84 -14.15 -27.84
CA ALA A 421 0.45 -13.77 -27.56
C ALA A 421 0.13 -12.33 -27.96
N GLY A 422 -1.16 -12.07 -28.18
CA GLY A 422 -1.69 -10.75 -28.50
C GLY A 422 -1.72 -10.43 -29.99
N SER A 423 -1.63 -9.14 -30.32
CA SER A 423 -1.84 -8.59 -31.67
C SER A 423 -0.95 -7.40 -31.99
N GLY A 424 0.13 -7.20 -31.22
CA GLY A 424 1.12 -6.15 -31.46
C GLY A 424 2.12 -6.50 -32.55
N THR A 425 3.22 -5.73 -32.59
CA THR A 425 4.23 -5.82 -33.66
C THR A 425 5.52 -6.47 -33.17
N LEU A 426 5.99 -7.48 -33.90
CA LEU A 426 7.31 -8.09 -33.82
C LEU A 426 8.19 -7.47 -34.92
N THR A 427 9.16 -6.64 -34.54
CA THR A 427 10.02 -5.93 -35.48
C THR A 427 11.42 -6.50 -35.46
N PHE A 428 11.91 -6.97 -36.61
CA PHE A 428 13.27 -7.46 -36.79
C PHE A 428 14.17 -6.33 -37.26
N GLU A 429 15.16 -5.94 -36.45
CA GLU A 429 16.05 -4.81 -36.74
C GLU A 429 17.43 -5.28 -37.23
N GLY A 430 17.69 -5.05 -38.51
CA GLY A 430 18.94 -5.38 -39.18
C GLY A 430 19.92 -4.21 -39.20
N GLN A 431 21.21 -4.54 -39.16
CA GLN A 431 22.30 -3.59 -39.35
C GLN A 431 23.31 -4.16 -40.35
N THR A 432 24.60 -4.21 -40.03
CA THR A 432 25.60 -4.90 -40.87
C THR A 432 25.41 -6.41 -40.90
N MET A 433 24.50 -6.96 -40.09
CA MET A 433 24.20 -8.38 -39.94
C MET A 433 22.68 -8.60 -39.79
N GLN A 434 22.21 -9.82 -40.09
CA GLN A 434 20.82 -10.23 -39.85
C GLN A 434 20.48 -10.22 -38.36
N PRO A 435 19.23 -9.86 -37.99
CA PRO A 435 18.73 -10.08 -36.64
C PRO A 435 18.62 -11.57 -36.31
N THR A 436 18.64 -11.87 -35.02
CA THR A 436 18.47 -13.24 -34.53
C THR A 436 17.00 -13.62 -34.55
N MET A 437 16.68 -14.72 -35.23
CA MET A 437 15.31 -15.21 -35.41
C MET A 437 14.73 -15.77 -34.10
N ILE A 438 13.40 -15.75 -34.00
CA ILE A 438 12.68 -16.34 -32.87
C ILE A 438 12.55 -17.84 -33.09
N THR A 439 12.91 -18.62 -32.09
CA THR A 439 12.89 -20.10 -32.12
C THR A 439 12.18 -20.68 -30.90
N GLY A 440 11.86 -21.97 -30.93
CA GLY A 440 11.33 -22.68 -29.77
C GLY A 440 9.86 -22.38 -29.41
N VAL A 441 9.11 -21.77 -30.33
CA VAL A 441 7.69 -21.45 -30.11
C VAL A 441 6.87 -22.73 -29.96
N LYS A 442 6.32 -22.95 -28.76
CA LYS A 442 5.44 -24.09 -28.43
C LYS A 442 3.96 -23.74 -28.54
N LYS A 443 3.61 -22.45 -28.47
CA LYS A 443 2.22 -21.97 -28.54
C LYS A 443 2.14 -20.57 -29.17
N VAL A 444 1.10 -20.35 -29.96
CA VAL A 444 0.73 -19.02 -30.48
C VAL A 444 -0.69 -18.73 -30.02
N SER A 445 -0.85 -17.77 -29.11
CA SER A 445 -2.13 -17.34 -28.52
C SER A 445 -2.70 -16.09 -29.20
N SER A 446 -2.32 -15.86 -30.46
CA SER A 446 -2.90 -14.86 -31.34
C SER A 446 -3.99 -15.48 -32.22
N THR A 447 -4.91 -14.68 -32.75
CA THR A 447 -6.04 -15.17 -33.56
C THR A 447 -5.99 -14.60 -34.97
N ALA A 448 -6.65 -15.26 -35.92
CA ALA A 448 -6.76 -14.73 -37.29
C ALA A 448 -7.50 -13.38 -37.38
N ALA A 449 -8.36 -13.07 -36.40
CA ALA A 449 -9.04 -11.78 -36.32
C ALA A 449 -8.17 -10.67 -35.71
N ALA A 450 -7.08 -11.04 -35.01
CA ALA A 450 -6.16 -10.11 -34.39
C ALA A 450 -4.72 -10.71 -34.44
N PRO A 451 -4.14 -10.85 -35.65
CA PRO A 451 -2.86 -11.52 -35.83
C PRO A 451 -1.70 -10.69 -35.29
N LEU A 452 -0.60 -11.35 -34.91
CA LEU A 452 0.67 -10.68 -34.64
C LEU A 452 1.27 -10.11 -35.93
N GLN A 453 1.77 -8.89 -35.87
CA GLN A 453 2.39 -8.22 -37.01
C GLN A 453 3.88 -8.52 -37.08
N ILE A 454 4.40 -8.84 -38.25
CA ILE A 454 5.82 -9.02 -38.52
C ILE A 454 6.31 -7.83 -39.36
N ASN A 455 7.23 -7.08 -38.80
CA ASN A 455 7.86 -5.94 -39.46
C ASN A 455 9.39 -6.11 -39.49
N ALA A 456 10.06 -5.34 -40.33
CA ALA A 456 11.51 -5.35 -40.44
C ALA A 456 12.04 -3.94 -40.73
N ARG A 457 13.12 -3.52 -40.04
CA ARG A 457 13.71 -2.17 -40.19
C ARG A 457 15.24 -2.20 -40.18
N GLY A 458 15.87 -1.20 -40.80
CA GLY A 458 17.33 -1.07 -40.84
C GLY A 458 17.96 -1.67 -42.10
N VAL A 459 19.30 -1.65 -42.17
CA VAL A 459 20.05 -2.14 -43.34
C VAL A 459 20.33 -3.64 -43.22
N GLY A 460 20.59 -4.30 -44.35
CA GLY A 460 21.12 -5.66 -44.36
C GLY A 460 20.13 -6.79 -44.04
N ILE A 461 18.82 -6.54 -43.94
CA ILE A 461 17.81 -7.61 -43.74
C ILE A 461 17.58 -8.38 -45.04
N VAL A 462 17.57 -9.72 -44.93
CA VAL A 462 17.20 -10.65 -46.00
C VAL A 462 15.83 -11.20 -45.62
N ILE A 463 14.85 -10.93 -46.48
CA ILE A 463 13.45 -11.29 -46.23
C ILE A 463 13.12 -12.62 -46.89
N ASP A 464 13.46 -12.74 -48.18
CA ASP A 464 13.14 -13.93 -48.97
C ASP A 464 13.85 -15.18 -48.41
N ASP A 465 13.13 -16.31 -48.40
CA ASP A 465 13.57 -17.63 -47.93
C ASP A 465 14.02 -17.70 -46.46
N THR A 466 13.82 -16.63 -45.69
CA THR A 466 14.21 -16.53 -44.28
C THR A 466 13.04 -16.89 -43.37
N VAL A 467 13.26 -17.82 -42.45
CA VAL A 467 12.31 -18.17 -41.39
C VAL A 467 12.54 -17.24 -40.20
N PHE A 468 11.57 -16.37 -39.91
CA PHE A 468 11.66 -15.38 -38.83
C PHE A 468 11.26 -15.93 -37.47
N ILE A 469 10.31 -16.86 -37.49
CA ILE A 469 9.70 -17.45 -36.30
C ILE A 469 9.59 -18.95 -36.55
N SER A 470 10.01 -19.78 -35.59
CA SER A 470 9.94 -21.24 -35.73
C SER A 470 9.63 -21.94 -34.41
N GLY A 471 8.95 -23.08 -34.51
CA GLY A 471 8.68 -23.99 -33.41
C GLY A 471 7.41 -24.78 -33.60
N THR A 472 7.26 -25.88 -32.84
CA THR A 472 6.17 -26.84 -32.99
C THR A 472 4.76 -26.27 -32.74
N GLY A 473 4.66 -25.12 -32.06
CA GLY A 473 3.41 -24.40 -31.85
C GLY A 473 2.95 -23.56 -33.04
N VAL A 474 3.83 -23.30 -34.00
CA VAL A 474 3.53 -22.53 -35.21
C VAL A 474 2.80 -23.44 -36.20
N THR A 475 1.48 -23.53 -36.05
CA THR A 475 0.63 -24.44 -36.84
C THR A 475 -0.17 -23.76 -37.94
N SER A 476 -0.17 -22.42 -37.97
CA SER A 476 -0.92 -21.62 -38.93
C SER A 476 -0.24 -20.28 -39.19
N ALA A 477 -0.20 -19.88 -40.46
CA ALA A 477 0.19 -18.52 -40.85
C ALA A 477 -0.89 -17.48 -40.54
N ALA A 478 -2.15 -17.89 -40.32
CA ALA A 478 -3.26 -16.95 -40.12
C ALA A 478 -3.13 -16.11 -38.83
N CYS A 479 -2.33 -16.57 -37.87
CA CYS A 479 -2.04 -15.81 -36.63
C CYS A 479 -0.92 -14.78 -36.83
N PHE A 480 -0.39 -14.63 -38.04
CA PHE A 480 0.68 -13.71 -38.38
C PHE A 480 0.32 -12.90 -39.62
N ARG A 481 0.68 -11.62 -39.62
CA ARG A 481 0.53 -10.72 -40.77
C ARG A 481 1.85 -10.04 -41.07
N SER A 482 2.18 -9.84 -42.34
CA SER A 482 3.32 -8.98 -42.70
C SER A 482 2.91 -7.51 -42.73
N ASP A 483 3.66 -6.66 -42.05
CA ASP A 483 3.59 -5.20 -42.21
C ASP A 483 4.56 -4.70 -43.30
N LEU A 484 5.32 -5.61 -43.93
CA LEU A 484 6.22 -5.26 -45.02
C LEU A 484 5.45 -5.13 -46.35
N PRO A 485 5.71 -4.06 -47.13
CA PRO A 485 5.07 -3.88 -48.44
C PRO A 485 5.36 -5.06 -49.37
N ASN A 486 4.30 -5.61 -49.99
CA ASN A 486 4.39 -6.73 -50.94
C ASN A 486 4.94 -8.05 -50.39
N TYR A 487 4.93 -8.24 -49.06
CA TYR A 487 5.23 -9.52 -48.44
C TYR A 487 3.98 -10.09 -47.76
N THR A 488 3.97 -11.42 -47.65
CA THR A 488 2.92 -12.20 -46.98
C THR A 488 3.54 -13.29 -46.12
N ALA A 489 2.97 -13.49 -44.94
CA ALA A 489 3.38 -14.55 -44.02
C ALA A 489 2.90 -15.90 -44.56
N VAL A 490 3.83 -16.86 -44.68
CA VAL A 490 3.53 -18.22 -45.10
C VAL A 490 4.10 -19.22 -44.10
N LEU A 491 3.32 -20.27 -43.86
CA LEU A 491 3.77 -21.41 -43.07
C LEU A 491 4.61 -22.32 -43.94
N ILE A 492 5.85 -22.57 -43.52
CA ILE A 492 6.77 -23.52 -44.15
C ILE A 492 7.29 -24.41 -43.03
N ASP A 493 6.99 -25.71 -43.12
CA ASP A 493 7.21 -26.67 -42.05
C ASP A 493 6.58 -26.17 -40.73
N ASP A 494 7.39 -25.91 -39.71
CA ASP A 494 7.02 -25.37 -38.40
C ASP A 494 7.48 -23.91 -38.21
N GLY A 495 7.60 -23.15 -39.30
CA GLY A 495 8.07 -21.77 -39.27
C GLY A 495 7.29 -20.79 -40.15
N ILE A 496 7.38 -19.52 -39.78
CA ILE A 496 6.84 -18.39 -40.56
C ILE A 496 7.96 -17.79 -41.41
N GLN A 497 7.76 -17.84 -42.72
CA GLN A 497 8.55 -17.09 -43.70
C GLN A 497 7.74 -15.92 -44.25
N LEU A 498 8.42 -14.86 -44.66
CA LEU A 498 7.81 -13.80 -45.47
C LEU A 498 8.17 -14.04 -46.94
N LYS A 499 7.16 -14.14 -47.81
CA LYS A 499 7.35 -14.29 -49.26
C LYS A 499 6.76 -13.13 -50.04
N PRO A 500 7.30 -12.80 -51.22
CA PRO A 500 6.68 -11.82 -52.10
C PRO A 500 5.23 -12.20 -52.38
N SER A 501 4.31 -11.28 -52.13
CA SER A 501 2.88 -11.48 -52.40
C SER A 501 2.69 -11.77 -53.89
N SER A 502 2.06 -12.90 -54.22
CA SER A 502 1.78 -13.31 -55.62
C SER A 502 0.58 -12.57 -56.22
N THR A 503 -0.26 -11.99 -55.36
CA THR A 503 -1.36 -11.09 -55.71
C THR A 503 -0.93 -9.64 -55.59
N VAL A 504 -1.28 -8.83 -56.59
CA VAL A 504 -1.18 -7.38 -56.49
C VAL A 504 -2.14 -6.94 -55.39
N LYS A 505 -1.61 -6.36 -54.31
CA LYS A 505 -2.43 -5.83 -53.22
C LYS A 505 -3.35 -4.72 -53.75
N GLU A 506 -4.61 -4.72 -53.35
CA GLU A 506 -5.55 -3.66 -53.72
C GLU A 506 -5.22 -2.38 -52.94
N TYR A 507 -5.22 -1.23 -53.61
CA TYR A 507 -4.94 0.03 -52.93
C TYR A 507 -6.09 0.39 -52.00
N THR A 508 -5.76 0.93 -50.84
CA THR A 508 -6.74 1.42 -49.85
C THR A 508 -6.65 2.93 -49.71
N SER A 509 -7.75 3.52 -49.28
CA SER A 509 -7.80 4.92 -48.88
C SER A 509 -8.67 5.06 -47.65
N ILE A 510 -8.24 5.91 -46.72
CA ILE A 510 -9.14 6.45 -45.70
C ILE A 510 -10.01 7.48 -46.44
N SER A 511 -11.30 7.18 -46.57
CA SER A 511 -12.26 8.00 -47.30
C SER A 511 -12.87 9.10 -46.43
N ARG A 512 -12.88 8.89 -45.11
CA ARG A 512 -13.30 9.86 -44.11
C ARG A 512 -12.54 9.65 -42.81
N ALA A 513 -12.12 10.73 -42.17
CA ALA A 513 -11.57 10.73 -40.82
C ALA A 513 -11.86 12.11 -40.22
N GLU A 514 -12.97 12.19 -39.51
CA GLU A 514 -13.54 13.45 -39.05
C GLU A 514 -13.69 13.43 -37.54
N PHE A 515 -13.32 14.54 -36.91
CA PHE A 515 -13.49 14.77 -35.49
C PHE A 515 -14.91 15.26 -35.21
N ASP A 516 -15.47 14.91 -34.05
CA ASP A 516 -16.80 15.35 -33.66
C ASP A 516 -16.88 16.87 -33.45
N LYS A 517 -15.75 17.50 -33.07
CA LYS A 517 -15.62 18.94 -32.84
C LYS A 517 -14.30 19.50 -33.37
N SER A 518 -14.28 20.81 -33.57
CA SER A 518 -13.10 21.61 -33.96
C SER A 518 -12.36 22.22 -32.75
N GLY A 519 -12.68 21.79 -31.53
CA GLY A 519 -11.99 22.27 -30.34
C GLY A 519 -12.34 21.48 -29.09
N TYR A 520 -11.36 21.34 -28.20
CA TYR A 520 -11.43 20.56 -26.98
C TYR A 520 -10.74 21.29 -25.83
N THR A 521 -11.25 21.08 -24.64
CA THR A 521 -10.66 21.54 -23.39
C THR A 521 -9.98 20.37 -22.69
N TYR A 522 -8.93 20.63 -21.92
CA TYR A 522 -8.28 19.59 -21.12
C TYR A 522 -9.29 18.80 -20.28
N GLY A 523 -9.18 17.47 -20.27
CA GLY A 523 -10.18 16.58 -19.64
C GLY A 523 -11.40 16.23 -20.50
N ASP A 524 -11.57 16.86 -21.67
CA ASP A 524 -12.59 16.44 -22.63
C ASP A 524 -12.28 15.05 -23.22
N VAL A 525 -13.27 14.53 -23.95
CA VAL A 525 -13.12 13.34 -24.78
C VAL A 525 -13.28 13.73 -26.25
N MET A 526 -12.25 13.44 -27.04
CA MET A 526 -12.22 13.60 -28.48
C MET A 526 -12.75 12.34 -29.17
N ILE A 527 -13.66 12.49 -30.13
CA ILE A 527 -14.23 11.37 -30.90
C ILE A 527 -13.84 11.51 -32.37
N LEU A 528 -13.14 10.51 -32.91
CA LEU A 528 -12.72 10.44 -34.30
C LEU A 528 -13.51 9.36 -35.04
N SER A 529 -14.20 9.73 -36.12
CA SER A 529 -14.96 8.83 -36.99
C SER A 529 -14.19 8.51 -38.27
N ILE A 530 -13.93 7.23 -38.52
CA ILE A 530 -13.10 6.74 -39.63
C ILE A 530 -13.98 5.95 -40.61
N ASP A 531 -13.72 6.10 -41.90
CA ASP A 531 -14.25 5.30 -43.00
C ASP A 531 -13.10 4.95 -43.95
N ALA A 532 -12.88 3.67 -44.22
CA ALA A 532 -11.81 3.18 -45.07
C ALA A 532 -12.34 2.25 -46.17
N ILE A 533 -11.84 2.45 -47.39
CA ILE A 533 -12.28 1.74 -48.59
C ILE A 533 -11.10 1.15 -49.35
N VAL A 534 -11.38 0.13 -50.14
CA VAL A 534 -10.45 -0.49 -51.11
C VAL A 534 -10.75 0.01 -52.53
N THR A 535 -9.77 -0.12 -53.43
CA THR A 535 -9.88 0.30 -54.82
C THR A 535 -10.98 -0.47 -55.54
N GLY A 536 -12.03 0.25 -55.96
CA GLY A 536 -13.28 -0.35 -56.44
C GLY A 536 -14.49 0.01 -55.57
N GLY A 537 -14.27 0.63 -54.40
CA GLY A 537 -15.30 1.21 -53.54
C GLY A 537 -15.89 0.25 -52.52
N ALA A 538 -15.32 -0.95 -52.35
CA ALA A 538 -15.71 -1.85 -51.27
C ALA A 538 -15.14 -1.38 -49.92
N PRO A 539 -15.83 -1.66 -48.79
CA PRO A 539 -15.36 -1.29 -47.46
C PRO A 539 -14.17 -2.15 -47.03
N LEU A 540 -13.22 -1.53 -46.31
CA LEU A 540 -12.09 -2.23 -45.70
C LEU A 540 -12.50 -2.89 -44.37
N ALA A 541 -13.34 -3.92 -44.46
CA ALA A 541 -13.99 -4.52 -43.30
C ALA A 541 -13.06 -5.42 -42.45
N GLY A 542 -13.14 -5.32 -41.13
CA GLY A 542 -12.45 -6.19 -40.19
C GLY A 542 -10.94 -5.92 -40.02
N GLU A 543 -10.42 -4.89 -40.67
CA GLU A 543 -9.01 -4.54 -40.63
C GLU A 543 -8.71 -3.53 -39.50
N PRO A 544 -7.55 -3.64 -38.82
CA PRO A 544 -7.18 -2.67 -37.78
C PRO A 544 -6.58 -1.40 -38.36
N VAL A 545 -7.02 -0.25 -37.87
CA VAL A 545 -6.43 1.07 -38.12
C VAL A 545 -5.86 1.65 -36.83
N TYR A 546 -4.80 2.42 -36.97
CA TYR A 546 -3.99 2.95 -35.88
C TYR A 546 -4.07 4.48 -35.87
N ILE A 547 -4.32 5.07 -34.70
CA ILE A 547 -4.24 6.52 -34.52
C ILE A 547 -2.87 6.85 -33.97
N ILE A 548 -2.11 7.63 -34.73
CA ILE A 548 -0.78 8.08 -34.35
C ILE A 548 -0.72 9.60 -34.26
N ALA A 549 0.16 10.14 -33.40
CA ALA A 549 0.41 11.57 -33.30
C ALA A 549 1.84 11.96 -33.75
N GLY A 550 1.98 13.16 -34.31
CA GLY A 550 3.25 13.78 -34.72
C GLY A 550 3.92 13.17 -35.97
N ASP A 551 5.09 13.72 -36.32
CA ASP A 551 5.93 13.22 -37.42
C ASP A 551 6.74 11.97 -37.03
N MET A 552 6.84 11.69 -35.74
CA MET A 552 7.55 10.52 -35.20
C MET A 552 6.64 9.32 -34.82
N GLY A 553 5.33 9.40 -35.08
CA GLY A 553 4.45 8.23 -35.21
C GLY A 553 4.09 7.46 -33.94
N THR A 554 3.76 8.12 -32.82
CA THR A 554 3.30 7.39 -31.62
C THR A 554 1.86 6.94 -31.71
N GLN A 555 1.73 5.62 -31.63
CA GLN A 555 0.62 4.86 -31.09
C GLN A 555 -0.25 5.56 -30.03
N LEU A 556 -1.32 6.29 -30.36
CA LEU A 556 -2.33 6.70 -29.36
C LEU A 556 -3.26 5.54 -29.03
N THR A 557 -3.81 4.90 -30.06
CA THR A 557 -4.74 3.78 -29.92
C THR A 557 -4.94 3.07 -31.27
N SER A 558 -5.70 1.98 -31.28
CA SER A 558 -6.08 1.24 -32.48
C SER A 558 -7.54 0.82 -32.42
N VAL A 559 -8.20 0.73 -33.57
CA VAL A 559 -9.57 0.24 -33.66
C VAL A 559 -9.73 -0.70 -34.86
N VAL A 560 -10.60 -1.70 -34.74
CA VAL A 560 -10.95 -2.61 -35.84
C VAL A 560 -12.15 -2.04 -36.59
N LEU A 561 -12.04 -1.94 -37.91
CA LEU A 561 -13.11 -1.47 -38.77
C LEU A 561 -14.28 -2.47 -38.80
N ASP A 562 -15.51 -1.97 -38.75
CA ASP A 562 -16.72 -2.78 -38.82
C ASP A 562 -16.95 -3.37 -40.23
N SER A 563 -18.08 -4.06 -40.42
CA SER A 563 -18.43 -4.65 -41.72
C SER A 563 -18.63 -3.63 -42.85
N GLU A 564 -18.81 -2.35 -42.52
CA GLU A 564 -18.93 -1.24 -43.46
C GLU A 564 -17.62 -0.46 -43.62
N GLY A 565 -16.51 -0.94 -43.04
CA GLY A 565 -15.21 -0.28 -43.12
C GLY A 565 -15.13 0.98 -42.25
N LYS A 566 -15.95 1.08 -41.20
CA LYS A 566 -16.03 2.25 -40.32
C LYS A 566 -15.55 1.95 -38.92
N ALA A 567 -15.08 2.97 -38.22
CA ALA A 567 -14.79 2.87 -36.80
C ALA A 567 -14.96 4.22 -36.09
N THR A 568 -15.21 4.15 -34.78
CA THR A 568 -15.19 5.30 -33.89
C THR A 568 -14.07 5.11 -32.88
N VAL A 569 -13.20 6.11 -32.78
CA VAL A 569 -12.10 6.16 -31.82
C VAL A 569 -12.40 7.21 -30.78
N ILE A 570 -12.15 6.88 -29.51
CA ILE A 570 -12.34 7.76 -28.37
C ILE A 570 -10.95 8.04 -27.78
N LEU A 571 -10.57 9.32 -27.69
CA LEU A 571 -9.29 9.78 -27.17
C LEU A 571 -9.53 10.75 -26.01
N PRO A 572 -9.05 10.48 -24.79
CA PRO A 572 -9.08 11.47 -23.73
C PRO A 572 -8.12 12.62 -24.06
N VAL A 573 -8.51 13.85 -23.73
CA VAL A 573 -7.63 15.03 -23.77
C VAL A 573 -6.87 15.09 -22.45
N ASP A 574 -5.95 14.15 -22.29
CA ASP A 574 -5.12 13.97 -21.11
C ASP A 574 -3.78 14.71 -21.23
N SER A 575 -2.94 14.59 -20.19
CA SER A 575 -1.63 15.25 -20.17
C SER A 575 -0.73 14.82 -21.31
N PHE A 576 -0.83 13.56 -21.73
CA PHE A 576 -0.03 13.05 -22.83
C PHE A 576 -0.44 13.72 -24.14
N LEU A 577 -1.75 13.76 -24.45
CA LEU A 577 -2.24 14.41 -25.65
C LEU A 577 -1.90 15.90 -25.64
N MET A 578 -2.11 16.62 -24.54
CA MET A 578 -1.74 18.05 -24.45
C MET A 578 -0.25 18.29 -24.69
N ASN A 579 0.62 17.49 -24.07
CA ASN A 579 2.07 17.63 -24.22
C ASN A 579 2.54 17.33 -25.66
N VAL A 580 1.95 16.32 -26.30
CA VAL A 580 2.19 16.04 -27.73
C VAL A 580 1.80 17.25 -28.60
N MET A 581 0.76 17.98 -28.19
CA MET A 581 0.24 19.14 -28.92
C MET A 581 0.99 20.45 -28.69
N ASP A 582 1.72 20.61 -27.60
CA ASP A 582 2.51 21.82 -27.32
C ASP A 582 3.79 21.93 -28.16
N ASN A 583 4.30 20.81 -28.69
CA ASN A 583 5.48 20.83 -29.54
C ASN A 583 5.16 21.31 -30.97
N SER A 584 5.70 22.46 -31.36
CA SER A 584 5.30 23.20 -32.58
C SER A 584 5.56 22.49 -33.92
N SER A 585 6.36 21.42 -33.97
CA SER A 585 6.64 20.65 -35.19
C SER A 585 5.75 19.41 -35.38
N ASP A 586 4.95 19.00 -34.38
CA ASP A 586 4.29 17.68 -34.34
C ASP A 586 2.74 17.72 -34.30
N LYS A 587 2.14 18.83 -34.72
CA LYS A 587 0.68 19.09 -34.60
C LYS A 587 -0.17 18.37 -35.66
N THR A 588 0.02 17.06 -35.80
CA THR A 588 -0.77 16.21 -36.70
C THR A 588 -1.21 14.95 -36.01
N LEU A 589 -2.47 14.54 -36.21
CA LEU A 589 -2.90 13.17 -36.01
C LEU A 589 -2.90 12.45 -37.36
N LYS A 590 -2.64 11.15 -37.36
CA LYS A 590 -2.66 10.35 -38.58
C LYS A 590 -3.42 9.06 -38.32
N VAL A 591 -4.22 8.67 -39.30
CA VAL A 591 -4.86 7.35 -39.34
C VAL A 591 -3.98 6.50 -40.24
N LEU A 592 -3.31 5.54 -39.64
CA LEU A 592 -2.44 4.59 -40.33
C LEU A 592 -3.15 3.25 -40.45
N TYR A 593 -3.42 2.84 -41.68
CA TYR A 593 -3.63 1.44 -42.00
C TYR A 593 -2.30 0.85 -42.49
N LYS A 594 -1.73 -0.10 -41.74
CA LYS A 594 -0.42 -0.70 -42.05
C LYS A 594 -0.44 -1.69 -43.22
N GLY A 595 -1.59 -1.89 -43.88
CA GLY A 595 -1.74 -2.84 -44.99
C GLY A 595 -2.08 -4.25 -44.51
N SER A 596 -2.38 -5.17 -45.41
CA SER A 596 -2.51 -6.61 -45.12
C SER A 596 -1.94 -7.43 -46.28
N ASP A 597 -2.15 -8.74 -46.28
CA ASP A 597 -1.79 -9.59 -47.42
C ASP A 597 -2.63 -9.27 -48.67
N GLN A 598 -3.81 -8.69 -48.48
CA GLN A 598 -4.73 -8.33 -49.56
C GLN A 598 -4.64 -6.86 -49.95
N TYR A 599 -4.32 -5.99 -48.99
CA TYR A 599 -4.50 -4.55 -49.13
C TYR A 599 -3.19 -3.78 -48.90
N VAL A 600 -2.95 -2.73 -49.69
CA VAL A 600 -1.80 -1.83 -49.53
C VAL A 600 -2.00 -0.99 -48.26
N SER A 601 -0.90 -0.60 -47.60
CA SER A 601 -0.95 0.37 -46.52
C SER A 601 -1.47 1.72 -47.01
N THR A 602 -2.18 2.43 -46.14
CA THR A 602 -2.64 3.80 -46.41
C THR A 602 -2.44 4.63 -45.15
N LEU A 603 -2.01 5.88 -45.33
CA LEU A 603 -1.78 6.82 -44.26
C LEU A 603 -2.50 8.09 -44.64
N ASP A 604 -3.39 8.54 -43.77
CA ASP A 604 -4.06 9.82 -43.92
C ASP A 604 -3.67 10.74 -42.77
N VAL A 605 -3.42 12.01 -43.09
CA VAL A 605 -2.80 12.97 -42.18
C VAL A 605 -3.75 14.13 -41.94
N PHE A 606 -4.05 14.36 -40.66
CA PHE A 606 -4.92 15.43 -40.18
C PHE A 606 -4.06 16.42 -39.44
N SER A 607 -3.95 17.64 -39.99
CA SER A 607 -3.33 18.71 -39.24
C SER A 607 -4.30 19.18 -38.17
N LEU A 608 -3.80 19.29 -36.94
CA LEU A 608 -4.53 19.92 -35.85
C LEU A 608 -4.31 21.43 -35.83
N THR A 609 -3.35 21.94 -36.62
CA THR A 609 -3.12 23.37 -36.81
C THR A 609 -2.91 23.73 -38.27
N GLY A 610 -4.00 23.97 -39.01
CA GLY A 610 -4.00 25.01 -40.04
C GLY A 610 -3.81 24.64 -41.51
N THR A 611 -3.57 23.39 -41.94
CA THR A 611 -3.75 22.96 -43.36
C THR A 611 -3.82 21.43 -43.50
N LYS A 612 -4.72 20.79 -44.26
CA LYS A 612 -5.97 21.20 -44.92
C LYS A 612 -7.03 20.17 -44.55
N ASP A 613 -8.01 20.63 -43.77
CA ASP A 613 -9.43 20.23 -43.75
C ASP A 613 -10.05 19.97 -42.35
N THR A 614 -9.33 20.09 -41.24
CA THR A 614 -9.93 20.16 -39.88
C THR A 614 -9.07 20.97 -38.89
N ASP A 615 -9.38 22.25 -38.65
CA ASP A 615 -8.71 23.01 -37.57
C ASP A 615 -9.23 22.53 -36.21
N ILE A 616 -8.35 22.07 -35.31
CA ILE A 616 -8.70 21.68 -33.93
C ILE A 616 -7.95 22.54 -32.92
N VAL A 617 -8.70 23.17 -32.02
CA VAL A 617 -8.14 24.03 -30.97
C VAL A 617 -8.16 23.32 -29.62
N PHE A 618 -7.01 23.23 -28.95
CA PHE A 618 -6.92 22.79 -27.55
C PHE A 618 -6.87 23.99 -26.61
N SER A 619 -7.44 23.84 -25.42
CA SER A 619 -7.49 24.88 -24.39
C SER A 619 -7.37 24.30 -22.99
N ASP A 620 -6.77 25.07 -22.09
CA ASP A 620 -6.68 24.73 -20.67
C ASP A 620 -8.08 24.61 -20.04
N ALA A 621 -8.22 23.73 -19.05
CA ALA A 621 -9.49 23.55 -18.35
C ALA A 621 -9.69 24.59 -17.24
N ASP A 622 -10.82 25.29 -17.27
CA ASP A 622 -11.30 26.06 -16.12
C ASP A 622 -11.95 25.09 -15.11
N ILE A 623 -11.54 25.12 -13.84
CA ILE A 623 -12.15 24.34 -12.77
C ILE A 623 -13.21 25.17 -12.08
N SER A 624 -14.44 24.63 -11.98
CA SER A 624 -15.57 25.28 -11.30
C SER A 624 -16.13 24.43 -10.18
N LEU A 625 -15.75 24.72 -8.94
CA LEU A 625 -16.25 24.05 -7.75
C LEU A 625 -17.53 24.75 -7.27
N THR A 626 -18.67 24.18 -7.64
CA THR A 626 -20.01 24.78 -7.42
C THR A 626 -20.75 24.22 -6.21
N GLN A 627 -20.33 23.08 -5.68
CA GLN A 627 -20.91 22.56 -4.44
C GLN A 627 -20.51 23.45 -3.26
N GLU A 628 -21.49 23.81 -2.44
CA GLU A 628 -21.24 24.63 -1.27
C GLU A 628 -20.71 23.76 -0.14
N ILE A 629 -19.58 24.16 0.45
CA ILE A 629 -19.14 23.58 1.72
C ILE A 629 -20.20 23.92 2.76
N THR A 630 -20.85 22.87 3.26
CA THR A 630 -21.94 22.95 4.22
C THR A 630 -21.44 23.61 5.50
N ALA A 631 -22.21 24.57 6.01
CA ALA A 631 -21.84 25.28 7.23
C ALA A 631 -21.76 24.31 8.43
N PRO A 632 -20.80 24.51 9.34
CA PRO A 632 -20.76 23.80 10.61
C PRO A 632 -22.11 23.85 11.33
N ALA A 633 -22.70 22.69 11.57
CA ALA A 633 -23.86 22.54 12.44
C ALA A 633 -23.48 21.71 13.66
N LEU A 634 -23.97 22.08 14.83
CA LEU A 634 -23.57 21.47 16.09
C LEU A 634 -23.76 19.95 16.05
N ASN A 635 -22.71 19.19 16.36
CA ASN A 635 -22.65 17.73 16.33
C ASN A 635 -22.82 17.06 14.96
N SER A 636 -22.74 17.81 13.86
CA SER A 636 -22.72 17.23 12.51
C SER A 636 -21.30 16.86 12.08
N LYS A 637 -21.17 15.79 11.28
CA LYS A 637 -19.90 15.37 10.69
C LYS A 637 -19.44 16.36 9.61
N PRO A 638 -18.14 16.70 9.54
CA PRO A 638 -17.62 17.58 8.51
C PRO A 638 -17.73 16.92 7.13
N MET A 639 -18.03 17.73 6.11
CA MET A 639 -17.89 17.33 4.71
C MET A 639 -16.41 17.12 4.40
N THR A 640 -16.05 15.96 3.83
CA THR A 640 -14.67 15.60 3.50
C THR A 640 -14.38 15.61 2.00
N GLU A 641 -15.41 15.64 1.16
CA GLU A 641 -15.28 15.58 -0.30
C GLU A 641 -16.23 16.58 -0.96
N LEU A 642 -15.79 17.14 -2.08
CA LEU A 642 -16.65 17.90 -2.99
C LEU A 642 -16.90 17.06 -4.24
N SER A 643 -18.17 16.99 -4.66
CA SER A 643 -18.54 16.44 -5.95
C SER A 643 -17.93 17.31 -7.04
N THR A 644 -17.22 16.67 -7.96
CA THR A 644 -16.69 17.31 -9.16
C THR A 644 -17.47 16.78 -10.36
N ASP A 645 -17.72 17.67 -11.31
CA ASP A 645 -18.29 17.38 -12.63
C ASP A 645 -17.22 16.98 -13.66
N ASN A 646 -15.97 16.81 -13.21
CA ASN A 646 -14.80 16.63 -14.05
C ASN A 646 -14.16 15.24 -13.84
N GLU A 647 -13.76 14.61 -14.94
CA GLU A 647 -13.25 13.24 -14.91
C GLU A 647 -11.74 13.14 -14.60
N PHE A 648 -11.00 14.26 -14.55
CA PHE A 648 -9.53 14.26 -14.45
C PHE A 648 -8.94 14.59 -13.06
N PHE A 649 -9.75 15.00 -12.08
CA PHE A 649 -9.29 15.24 -10.71
C PHE A 649 -10.35 14.85 -9.66
N THR A 650 -9.94 14.87 -8.39
CA THR A 650 -10.80 14.76 -7.19
C THR A 650 -10.59 15.96 -6.27
N ALA A 651 -11.60 16.30 -5.47
CA ALA A 651 -11.55 17.45 -4.55
C ALA A 651 -11.89 17.04 -3.12
N GLU A 652 -10.92 17.22 -2.22
CA GLU A 652 -11.02 16.89 -0.79
C GLU A 652 -11.16 18.17 0.04
N VAL A 653 -12.00 18.15 1.07
CA VAL A 653 -12.21 19.28 1.99
C VAL A 653 -11.47 19.01 3.29
N VAL A 654 -10.60 19.94 3.68
CA VAL A 654 -9.81 19.85 4.91
C VAL A 654 -10.20 20.98 5.85
N TRP A 655 -10.62 20.63 7.07
CA TRP A 655 -11.08 21.58 8.07
C TRP A 655 -9.97 22.00 9.04
N THR A 656 -9.98 23.27 9.42
CA THR A 656 -9.09 23.85 10.44
C THR A 656 -9.93 24.58 11.48
N PRO A 657 -9.84 24.21 12.78
CA PRO A 657 -9.11 23.06 13.32
C PRO A 657 -9.68 21.73 12.78
N ALA A 658 -8.83 20.69 12.78
CA ALA A 658 -9.28 19.35 12.40
C ALA A 658 -10.33 18.85 13.40
N THR A 659 -11.38 18.21 12.91
CA THR A 659 -12.48 17.72 13.75
C THR A 659 -13.17 16.52 13.12
N THR A 660 -13.85 15.72 13.96
CA THR A 660 -14.76 14.64 13.55
C THR A 660 -16.23 15.04 13.66
N VAL A 661 -16.56 16.06 14.47
CA VAL A 661 -17.89 16.70 14.60
C VAL A 661 -17.75 18.19 14.94
N PHE A 662 -18.66 19.06 14.48
CA PHE A 662 -18.55 20.49 14.80
C PHE A 662 -19.01 20.83 16.22
N GLU A 663 -18.22 21.65 16.91
CA GLU A 663 -18.43 22.05 18.30
C GLU A 663 -18.99 23.47 18.44
N ALA A 664 -19.64 23.74 19.58
CA ALA A 664 -20.06 25.09 19.95
C ALA A 664 -18.83 25.97 20.27
N ASP A 665 -18.98 27.28 20.11
CA ASP A 665 -17.97 28.29 20.46
C ASP A 665 -16.61 28.16 19.73
N THR A 666 -16.50 27.27 18.74
CA THR A 666 -15.31 27.06 17.88
C THR A 666 -15.55 27.59 16.47
N ALA A 667 -14.69 28.50 16.00
CA ALA A 667 -14.69 28.96 14.61
C ALA A 667 -13.90 28.00 13.71
N TYR A 668 -14.40 27.75 12.49
CA TYR A 668 -13.79 26.82 11.55
C TYR A 668 -13.50 27.49 10.21
N SER A 669 -12.44 27.04 9.53
CA SER A 669 -12.20 27.34 8.11
C SER A 669 -11.99 26.05 7.32
N ALA A 670 -12.33 26.09 6.04
CA ALA A 670 -12.17 24.97 5.13
C ALA A 670 -11.20 25.32 4.00
N ASP A 671 -10.32 24.37 3.71
CA ASP A 671 -9.44 24.33 2.55
C ASP A 671 -9.94 23.26 1.57
N ILE A 672 -9.57 23.38 0.30
CA ILE A 672 -9.82 22.34 -0.70
C ILE A 672 -8.50 21.85 -1.28
N ILE A 673 -8.31 20.54 -1.38
CA ILE A 673 -7.16 19.91 -2.05
C ILE A 673 -7.63 19.24 -3.33
N LEU A 674 -7.06 19.65 -4.47
CA LEU A 674 -7.31 19.05 -5.78
C LEU A 674 -6.22 18.04 -6.09
N LYS A 675 -6.59 16.78 -6.32
CA LYS A 675 -5.67 15.68 -6.64
C LYS A 675 -5.93 15.17 -8.06
N PRO A 676 -4.92 15.11 -8.95
CA PRO A 676 -5.10 14.59 -10.30
C PRO A 676 -5.41 13.09 -10.26
N LYS A 677 -6.23 12.63 -11.21
CA LYS A 677 -6.49 11.20 -11.45
C LYS A 677 -5.42 10.62 -12.38
N GLN A 678 -5.36 9.29 -12.50
CA GLN A 678 -4.38 8.61 -13.34
C GLN A 678 -4.43 9.10 -14.80
N GLY A 679 -3.26 9.40 -15.38
CA GLY A 679 -3.13 9.92 -16.76
C GLY A 679 -3.19 11.45 -16.87
N TYR A 680 -3.55 12.14 -15.79
CA TYR A 680 -3.68 13.60 -15.74
C TYR A 680 -2.67 14.23 -14.77
N ASP A 681 -2.41 15.51 -14.98
CA ASP A 681 -1.72 16.42 -14.07
C ASP A 681 -2.58 17.69 -13.89
N LEU A 682 -2.06 18.67 -13.15
CA LEU A 682 -2.74 19.95 -12.94
C LEU A 682 -1.95 21.11 -13.57
N GLU A 683 -1.13 20.84 -14.60
CA GLU A 683 -0.35 21.86 -15.32
C GLU A 683 -1.19 22.58 -16.39
N HIS A 684 -2.12 21.86 -17.02
CA HIS A 684 -3.02 22.36 -18.08
C HIS A 684 -4.36 22.91 -17.56
N ILE A 685 -4.32 23.56 -16.40
CA ILE A 685 -5.47 24.15 -15.72
C ILE A 685 -5.44 25.67 -15.86
N GLY A 686 -6.52 26.23 -16.38
CA GLY A 686 -6.74 27.66 -16.51
C GLY A 686 -7.18 28.26 -15.17
N ARG A 687 -8.37 28.84 -15.15
CA ARG A 687 -8.91 29.53 -13.98
C ARG A 687 -9.64 28.55 -13.06
N ILE A 688 -9.30 28.60 -11.78
CA ILE A 688 -10.03 27.87 -10.73
C ILE A 688 -11.00 28.83 -10.04
N THR A 689 -12.26 28.41 -9.94
CA THR A 689 -13.30 29.12 -9.19
C THR A 689 -13.94 28.23 -8.15
N TYR A 690 -14.24 28.80 -6.99
CA TYR A 690 -15.09 28.21 -5.97
C TYR A 690 -16.30 29.13 -5.77
N GLN A 691 -17.52 28.59 -5.91
CA GLN A 691 -18.77 29.37 -5.84
C GLN A 691 -18.74 30.63 -6.74
N GLY A 692 -18.19 30.50 -7.95
CA GLY A 692 -18.04 31.59 -8.92
C GLY A 692 -16.97 32.65 -8.57
N THR A 693 -16.25 32.50 -7.46
CA THR A 693 -15.15 33.38 -7.06
C THR A 693 -13.82 32.77 -7.47
N VAL A 694 -12.95 33.55 -8.09
CA VAL A 694 -11.60 33.11 -8.47
C VAL A 694 -10.77 32.84 -7.22
N VAL A 695 -10.16 31.66 -7.15
CA VAL A 695 -9.28 31.25 -6.07
C VAL A 695 -7.87 31.01 -6.60
N THR A 696 -6.87 31.33 -5.80
CA THR A 696 -5.46 31.11 -6.17
C THR A 696 -4.99 29.79 -5.56
N PRO A 697 -4.57 28.81 -6.39
CA PRO A 697 -4.02 27.57 -5.88
C PRO A 697 -2.58 27.74 -5.39
N GLN A 698 -2.20 26.89 -4.45
CA GLN A 698 -0.81 26.67 -4.04
C GLN A 698 -0.41 25.25 -4.42
N GLN A 699 0.63 25.12 -5.24
CA GLN A 699 1.15 23.82 -5.66
C GLN A 699 1.84 23.12 -4.49
N GLN A 700 1.52 21.85 -4.29
CA GLN A 700 2.15 20.98 -3.32
C GLN A 700 3.28 20.14 -3.96
N LEU A 701 4.17 19.61 -3.13
CA LEU A 701 5.32 18.80 -3.59
C LEU A 701 4.91 17.49 -4.29
N ASP A 702 3.71 16.99 -3.99
CA ASP A 702 3.12 15.79 -4.59
C ASP A 702 2.41 16.06 -5.92
N GLY A 703 2.35 17.32 -6.37
CA GLY A 703 1.67 17.73 -7.61
C GLY A 703 0.19 18.11 -7.43
N SER A 704 -0.37 17.98 -6.22
CA SER A 704 -1.72 18.46 -5.91
C SER A 704 -1.77 19.99 -5.78
N LEU A 705 -2.98 20.56 -5.86
CA LEU A 705 -3.21 21.99 -5.65
C LEU A 705 -4.05 22.23 -4.39
N ARG A 706 -3.56 23.06 -3.47
CA ARG A 706 -4.30 23.50 -2.28
C ARG A 706 -4.94 24.86 -2.51
N LEU A 707 -6.24 24.94 -2.29
CA LEU A 707 -7.02 26.17 -2.23
C LEU A 707 -7.21 26.52 -0.76
N SER A 708 -6.38 27.40 -0.24
CA SER A 708 -6.32 27.73 1.18
C SER A 708 -7.47 28.66 1.59
N LYS A 709 -8.12 28.34 2.70
CA LYS A 709 -9.13 29.14 3.39
C LYS A 709 -10.26 29.60 2.48
N VAL A 710 -10.79 28.69 1.66
CA VAL A 710 -11.86 29.01 0.69
C VAL A 710 -13.17 29.43 1.36
N LYS A 711 -13.39 29.01 2.62
CA LYS A 711 -14.53 29.45 3.44
C LYS A 711 -14.14 29.52 4.91
N SER A 712 -14.78 30.43 5.64
CA SER A 712 -14.64 30.59 7.08
C SER A 712 -16.01 30.74 7.71
N PHE A 713 -16.18 30.17 8.89
CA PHE A 713 -17.43 30.10 9.61
C PHE A 713 -17.18 30.58 11.05
N ASP A 714 -18.06 31.47 11.50
CA ASP A 714 -18.08 31.92 12.89
C ASP A 714 -18.48 30.78 13.82
N ALA A 715 -18.16 30.94 15.10
CA ALA A 715 -18.49 29.98 16.13
C ALA A 715 -20.01 29.82 16.34
N ILE A 716 -20.45 28.58 16.59
CA ILE A 716 -21.85 28.25 16.87
C ILE A 716 -22.19 28.63 18.33
N PRO A 717 -23.16 29.53 18.62
CA PRO A 717 -23.42 29.99 19.99
C PRO A 717 -24.10 28.94 20.88
N SER A 718 -23.61 28.77 22.11
CA SER A 718 -24.10 27.79 23.09
C SER A 718 -25.48 28.09 23.71
N GLY A 719 -26.14 29.22 23.43
CA GLY A 719 -27.25 29.75 24.25
C GLY A 719 -28.66 29.82 23.65
N SER A 720 -29.03 29.06 22.61
CA SER A 720 -30.30 29.29 21.88
C SER A 720 -31.30 28.11 21.75
N VAL A 721 -31.13 27.03 22.52
CA VAL A 721 -32.04 25.87 22.48
C VAL A 721 -32.46 25.48 23.90
N GLU A 722 -33.77 25.31 24.14
CA GLU A 722 -34.31 24.72 25.37
C GLU A 722 -34.11 23.20 25.26
N VAL A 723 -33.40 22.61 26.22
CA VAL A 723 -32.88 21.23 26.10
C VAL A 723 -33.46 20.37 27.21
N ASP A 724 -34.27 19.37 26.84
CA ASP A 724 -34.83 18.37 27.77
C ASP A 724 -34.02 17.08 27.74
N TYR A 725 -33.96 16.37 28.87
CA TYR A 725 -33.11 15.18 29.06
C TYR A 725 -33.89 13.98 29.61
N LYS A 726 -33.58 12.77 29.13
CA LYS A 726 -34.09 11.50 29.66
C LYS A 726 -33.00 10.42 29.62
N THR A 727 -32.98 9.50 30.57
CA THR A 727 -32.06 8.34 30.57
C THR A 727 -32.78 7.02 30.27
N SER A 728 -32.10 6.09 29.61
CA SER A 728 -32.43 4.65 29.60
C SER A 728 -31.30 3.87 30.28
N SER A 729 -31.58 2.66 30.77
CA SER A 729 -30.59 1.80 31.41
C SER A 729 -30.80 0.35 30.98
N ASP A 730 -30.07 -0.07 29.96
CA ASP A 730 -30.12 -1.43 29.42
C ASP A 730 -28.90 -2.25 29.85
N ALA A 731 -28.93 -3.57 29.61
CA ALA A 731 -27.77 -4.41 29.86
C ALA A 731 -26.62 -4.03 28.91
N LEU A 732 -25.40 -4.02 29.44
CA LEU A 732 -24.22 -3.72 28.64
C LEU A 732 -23.82 -4.94 27.79
N ASP A 733 -24.30 -4.98 26.55
CA ASP A 733 -24.16 -6.13 25.64
C ASP A 733 -23.24 -5.87 24.44
N ILE A 734 -22.86 -4.62 24.18
CA ILE A 734 -21.93 -4.21 23.12
C ILE A 734 -20.92 -3.19 23.65
N VAL A 735 -19.77 -3.08 22.97
CA VAL A 735 -18.75 -2.06 23.30
C VAL A 735 -19.24 -0.68 22.81
N PRO A 736 -19.37 0.33 23.68
CA PRO A 736 -19.79 1.67 23.26
C PRO A 736 -18.78 2.32 22.29
N GLU A 737 -19.28 3.01 21.25
CA GLU A 737 -18.49 3.58 20.14
C GLU A 737 -17.29 4.44 20.62
N GLY A 738 -17.45 5.19 21.70
CA GLY A 738 -16.38 6.04 22.24
C GLY A 738 -15.19 5.28 22.86
N VAL A 739 -15.29 3.96 23.00
CA VAL A 739 -14.22 3.07 23.48
C VAL A 739 -14.03 1.82 22.60
N THR A 740 -14.60 1.77 21.39
CA THR A 740 -14.38 0.64 20.46
C THR A 740 -12.94 0.54 19.97
N SER A 741 -12.18 1.63 20.03
CA SER A 741 -10.73 1.60 19.78
C SER A 741 -9.93 1.07 20.97
N LEU A 742 -10.53 1.00 22.16
CA LEU A 742 -9.87 0.59 23.41
C LEU A 742 -10.22 -0.85 23.82
N PHE A 743 -11.39 -1.34 23.43
CA PHE A 743 -11.84 -2.69 23.77
C PHE A 743 -12.27 -3.43 22.51
N SER A 744 -11.64 -4.58 22.28
CA SER A 744 -11.90 -5.46 21.14
C SER A 744 -13.19 -6.27 21.29
N GLY A 745 -13.72 -6.36 22.52
CA GLY A 745 -14.95 -7.07 22.83
C GLY A 745 -15.55 -6.73 24.19
N ILE A 746 -16.82 -7.08 24.37
CA ILE A 746 -17.62 -6.72 25.55
C ILE A 746 -17.09 -7.30 26.87
N GLU A 747 -16.49 -8.49 26.82
CA GLU A 747 -15.93 -9.16 27.99
C GLU A 747 -14.66 -8.46 28.51
N GLU A 748 -13.87 -7.87 27.61
CA GLU A 748 -12.69 -7.09 27.95
C GLU A 748 -13.10 -5.81 28.68
N LEU A 749 -14.12 -5.13 28.18
CA LEU A 749 -14.69 -3.93 28.78
C LEU A 749 -15.30 -4.21 30.17
N LYS A 750 -16.10 -5.27 30.31
CA LYS A 750 -16.64 -5.71 31.62
C LYS A 750 -15.50 -6.06 32.58
N GLY A 751 -14.42 -6.67 32.09
CA GLY A 751 -13.21 -6.96 32.86
C GLY A 751 -12.50 -5.69 33.39
N ALA A 752 -12.43 -4.64 32.58
CA ALA A 752 -11.87 -3.35 32.99
C ALA A 752 -12.73 -2.67 34.07
N LEU A 753 -14.06 -2.64 33.89
CA LEU A 753 -15.01 -2.14 34.88
C LEU A 753 -14.93 -2.92 36.20
N TYR A 754 -14.81 -4.25 36.14
CA TYR A 754 -14.58 -5.09 37.32
C TYR A 754 -13.29 -4.73 38.05
N THR A 755 -12.20 -4.57 37.31
CA THR A 755 -10.88 -4.25 37.89
C THR A 755 -10.91 -2.90 38.60
N GLY A 756 -11.50 -1.88 37.97
CA GLY A 756 -11.70 -0.57 38.60
C GLY A 756 -12.57 -0.66 39.86
N THR A 757 -13.70 -1.37 39.78
CA THR A 757 -14.62 -1.58 40.89
C THR A 757 -13.94 -2.28 42.08
N ALA A 758 -13.18 -3.35 41.83
CA ALA A 758 -12.46 -4.12 42.85
C ALA A 758 -11.31 -3.35 43.50
N ALA A 759 -10.70 -2.40 42.77
CA ALA A 759 -9.70 -1.48 43.34
C ALA A 759 -10.34 -0.47 44.31
N LYS A 760 -11.61 -0.12 44.11
CA LYS A 760 -12.33 0.86 44.94
C LYS A 760 -13.08 0.22 46.12
N LEU A 761 -13.65 -0.97 45.94
CA LEU A 761 -14.26 -1.77 46.99
C LEU A 761 -13.59 -3.15 47.06
N THR A 762 -12.72 -3.34 48.06
CA THR A 762 -11.97 -4.59 48.23
C THR A 762 -12.92 -5.76 48.57
N ASP A 763 -12.54 -6.96 48.13
CA ASP A 763 -13.25 -8.23 48.37
C ASP A 763 -14.59 -8.36 47.62
N ILE A 764 -14.80 -7.58 46.55
CA ILE A 764 -15.88 -7.84 45.58
C ILE A 764 -15.59 -9.12 44.78
N LEU A 765 -16.62 -9.94 44.57
CA LEU A 765 -16.59 -11.10 43.67
C LEU A 765 -17.08 -10.69 42.28
N LYS A 766 -16.56 -11.32 41.21
CA LYS A 766 -17.01 -11.07 39.83
C LYS A 766 -18.53 -11.25 39.63
N GLU A 767 -19.13 -12.18 40.37
CA GLU A 767 -20.57 -12.44 40.38
C GLU A 767 -21.39 -11.37 41.11
N ASN A 768 -20.76 -10.52 41.93
CA ASN A 768 -21.40 -9.39 42.60
C ASN A 768 -21.24 -8.09 41.82
N MET A 769 -21.46 -8.18 40.50
CA MET A 769 -21.38 -7.05 39.59
C MET A 769 -22.52 -7.09 38.57
N VAL A 770 -23.00 -5.89 38.23
CA VAL A 770 -23.93 -5.66 37.12
C VAL A 770 -23.41 -4.51 36.27
N TYR A 771 -23.63 -4.61 34.96
CA TYR A 771 -23.11 -3.67 33.96
C TYR A 771 -24.25 -3.11 33.13
N TYR A 772 -24.28 -1.80 33.00
CA TYR A 772 -25.34 -1.03 32.36
C TYR A 772 -24.80 -0.21 31.19
N ASP A 773 -25.54 -0.19 30.10
CA ASP A 773 -25.50 0.90 29.11
C ASP A 773 -26.61 1.90 29.45
N VAL A 774 -26.22 2.97 30.13
CA VAL A 774 -27.04 4.16 30.41
C VAL A 774 -26.90 5.19 29.29
N GLN A 775 -27.92 5.34 28.46
CA GLN A 775 -27.93 6.33 27.39
C GLN A 775 -28.66 7.59 27.85
N LEU A 776 -28.09 8.76 27.59
CA LEU A 776 -28.77 10.04 27.74
C LEU A 776 -29.43 10.37 26.40
N PHE A 777 -30.71 10.71 26.41
CA PHE A 777 -31.43 11.27 25.28
C PHE A 777 -31.68 12.74 25.52
N VAL A 778 -31.62 13.51 24.44
CA VAL A 778 -31.85 14.94 24.41
C VAL A 778 -32.98 15.26 23.46
N SER A 779 -33.85 16.19 23.86
CA SER A 779 -34.82 16.83 22.99
C SER A 779 -34.49 18.30 22.84
N LEU A 780 -34.49 18.77 21.60
CA LEU A 780 -34.22 20.16 21.22
C LEU A 780 -35.51 20.88 20.77
N ASP A 781 -36.65 20.20 20.86
CA ASP A 781 -37.95 20.62 20.34
C ASP A 781 -39.08 20.53 21.39
N GLY A 782 -38.73 20.54 22.68
CA GLY A 782 -39.68 20.50 23.79
C GLY A 782 -40.36 19.14 23.93
N GLU A 783 -39.55 18.09 24.07
CA GLU A 783 -39.91 16.68 24.24
C GLU A 783 -40.61 15.99 23.06
N GLN A 784 -40.72 16.63 21.89
CA GLN A 784 -41.42 16.05 20.73
C GLN A 784 -40.60 14.97 20.01
N SER A 785 -39.28 15.15 19.94
CA SER A 785 -38.35 14.15 19.42
C SER A 785 -37.13 14.02 20.34
N TRP A 786 -36.65 12.78 20.45
CA TRP A 786 -35.54 12.41 21.32
C TRP A 786 -34.45 11.78 20.47
N GLN A 787 -33.22 12.27 20.64
CA GLN A 787 -32.03 11.72 20.02
C GLN A 787 -31.00 11.40 21.10
N ALA A 788 -30.11 10.44 20.85
CA ALA A 788 -29.01 10.18 21.77
C ALA A 788 -28.19 11.46 21.97
N ALA A 789 -27.89 11.78 23.22
CA ALA A 789 -27.01 12.87 23.56
C ALA A 789 -25.59 12.54 23.09
N VAL A 790 -24.89 13.57 22.66
CA VAL A 790 -23.54 13.55 22.13
C VAL A 790 -22.72 14.60 22.89
N PRO A 791 -21.38 14.65 22.76
CA PRO A 791 -20.55 15.59 23.51
C PRO A 791 -21.06 17.04 23.53
N GLY A 792 -21.49 17.57 22.39
CA GLY A 792 -21.91 18.96 22.29
C GLY A 792 -23.27 19.31 22.92
N ASN A 793 -24.06 18.34 23.40
CA ASN A 793 -25.37 18.62 24.04
C ASN A 793 -25.55 17.99 25.42
N PHE A 794 -24.51 17.33 25.94
CA PHE A 794 -24.53 16.83 27.30
C PHE A 794 -24.52 17.99 28.30
N PRO A 795 -25.36 17.96 29.35
CA PRO A 795 -25.46 19.09 30.28
C PRO A 795 -24.14 19.31 31.01
N SER A 796 -23.63 20.55 30.96
CA SER A 796 -22.38 20.92 31.64
C SER A 796 -22.44 20.74 33.16
N GLY A 797 -23.63 20.80 33.75
CA GLY A 797 -23.89 20.51 35.17
C GLY A 797 -23.97 19.02 35.53
N GLY A 798 -23.77 18.11 34.56
CA GLY A 798 -23.96 16.67 34.70
C GLY A 798 -25.45 16.28 34.74
N ILE A 799 -25.70 14.96 34.67
CA ILE A 799 -27.05 14.37 34.78
C ILE A 799 -27.10 13.42 35.98
N GLU A 800 -28.20 13.46 36.72
CA GLU A 800 -28.47 12.49 37.78
C GLU A 800 -29.10 11.21 37.20
N VAL A 801 -28.54 10.07 37.60
CA VAL A 801 -28.97 8.73 37.21
C VAL A 801 -29.31 7.96 38.48
N THR A 802 -30.45 7.28 38.48
CA THR A 802 -30.84 6.34 39.56
C THR A 802 -30.93 4.94 38.97
N LEU A 803 -30.09 4.03 39.47
CA LEU A 803 -30.12 2.61 39.11
C LEU A 803 -30.77 1.79 40.23
N PRO A 804 -31.62 0.79 39.93
CA PRO A 804 -32.21 -0.06 40.96
C PRO A 804 -31.13 -0.86 41.71
N TYR A 805 -31.45 -1.28 42.94
CA TYR A 805 -30.58 -2.21 43.67
C TYR A 805 -30.44 -3.53 42.90
N PRO A 806 -29.21 -4.07 42.75
CA PRO A 806 -29.00 -5.41 42.22
C PRO A 806 -29.83 -6.46 42.96
N ASP A 807 -30.28 -7.49 42.25
CA ASP A 807 -31.17 -8.52 42.80
C ASP A 807 -30.62 -9.15 44.08
N GLY A 808 -31.47 -9.18 45.13
CA GLY A 808 -31.10 -9.76 46.43
C GLY A 808 -30.22 -8.86 47.31
N THR A 809 -30.01 -7.60 46.94
CA THR A 809 -29.27 -6.61 47.75
C THR A 809 -30.21 -5.53 48.32
N ASP A 810 -29.73 -4.78 49.31
CA ASP A 810 -30.44 -3.66 49.91
C ASP A 810 -29.46 -2.62 50.48
N SER A 811 -30.01 -1.45 50.84
CA SER A 811 -29.24 -0.30 51.30
C SER A 811 -28.64 -0.42 52.72
N LYS A 812 -28.85 -1.54 53.41
CA LYS A 812 -28.52 -1.70 54.84
C LYS A 812 -27.47 -2.76 55.08
N ASN A 813 -27.50 -3.81 54.28
CA ASN A 813 -26.70 -5.02 54.47
C ASN A 813 -25.52 -5.09 53.49
N TYR A 814 -25.45 -4.18 52.51
CA TYR A 814 -24.45 -4.18 51.45
C TYR A 814 -23.82 -2.80 51.27
N ASP A 815 -22.52 -2.80 50.99
CA ASP A 815 -21.80 -1.63 50.49
C ASP A 815 -21.80 -1.67 48.96
N PHE A 816 -22.05 -0.52 48.33
CA PHE A 816 -22.08 -0.36 46.87
C PHE A 816 -20.97 0.55 46.36
N VAL A 817 -20.52 0.29 45.14
CA VAL A 817 -19.69 1.21 44.37
C VAL A 817 -20.20 1.28 42.94
N VAL A 818 -20.30 2.51 42.42
CA VAL A 818 -20.59 2.77 41.01
C VAL A 818 -19.28 3.12 40.33
N ALA A 819 -18.97 2.43 39.23
CA ALA A 819 -17.85 2.75 38.36
C ALA A 819 -18.40 3.19 37.00
N HIS A 820 -17.99 4.37 36.54
CA HIS A 820 -18.41 4.94 35.27
C HIS A 820 -17.18 5.07 34.38
N MET A 821 -17.19 4.43 33.22
CA MET A 821 -16.12 4.53 32.24
C MET A 821 -16.44 5.64 31.24
N LEU A 822 -15.52 6.58 31.11
CA LEU A 822 -15.67 7.69 30.18
C LEU A 822 -15.55 7.20 28.75
N THR A 823 -16.44 7.62 27.86
CA THR A 823 -16.37 7.33 26.41
C THR A 823 -15.84 8.49 25.58
N ARG A 824 -15.41 9.56 26.24
CA ARG A 824 -14.88 10.76 25.62
C ARG A 824 -14.01 11.52 26.60
N THR A 825 -13.18 12.43 26.10
CA THR A 825 -12.44 13.35 26.96
C THR A 825 -13.39 14.31 27.65
N MET A 826 -13.37 14.36 28.99
CA MET A 826 -14.17 15.28 29.79
C MET A 826 -13.56 15.51 31.17
N ASN A 827 -13.64 16.74 31.69
CA ASN A 827 -13.08 17.11 33.01
C ASN A 827 -11.58 16.75 33.19
N GLY A 828 -10.81 16.81 32.09
CA GLY A 828 -9.37 16.47 32.10
C GLY A 828 -9.05 14.98 32.11
N LYS A 829 -10.05 14.11 31.92
CA LYS A 829 -9.92 12.66 31.83
C LYS A 829 -10.22 12.18 30.42
N THR A 830 -9.61 11.08 29.98
CA THR A 830 -9.67 10.53 28.61
C THR A 830 -10.66 9.36 28.48
N PRO A 831 -11.10 8.98 27.25
CA PRO A 831 -11.92 7.80 27.05
C PRO A 831 -11.24 6.54 27.62
N GLY A 832 -12.01 5.63 28.21
CA GLY A 832 -11.53 4.42 28.88
C GLY A 832 -11.20 4.60 30.36
N GLU A 833 -10.97 5.84 30.84
CA GLU A 833 -10.76 6.08 32.27
C GLU A 833 -12.04 5.82 33.07
N ILE A 834 -11.87 5.18 34.23
CA ILE A 834 -12.98 4.87 35.15
C ILE A 834 -13.00 5.89 36.28
N GLU A 835 -14.16 6.50 36.47
CA GLU A 835 -14.45 7.33 37.63
C GLU A 835 -15.45 6.67 38.58
N PHE A 836 -15.44 7.12 39.83
CA PHE A 836 -16.33 6.62 40.88
C PHE A 836 -17.17 7.79 41.38
N PRO A 837 -18.37 7.99 40.80
CA PRO A 837 -19.29 9.01 41.27
C PRO A 837 -19.64 8.81 42.74
N ASP A 838 -19.82 9.91 43.48
CA ASP A 838 -20.41 9.84 44.81
C ASP A 838 -21.84 9.31 44.68
N ILE A 839 -22.15 8.28 45.48
CA ILE A 839 -23.46 7.62 45.44
C ILE A 839 -24.33 8.06 46.62
N GLN A 840 -25.62 8.19 46.37
CA GLN A 840 -26.65 8.34 47.37
C GLN A 840 -27.62 7.16 47.28
N GLU A 841 -27.74 6.43 48.36
CA GLU A 841 -28.69 5.33 48.49
C GLU A 841 -30.08 5.87 48.87
N THR A 842 -31.10 5.48 48.10
CA THR A 842 -32.47 5.95 48.22
C THR A 842 -33.45 4.78 48.25
N GLU A 843 -34.73 5.03 48.57
CA GLU A 843 -35.76 3.98 48.50
C GLU A 843 -35.94 3.38 47.09
N TYR A 844 -35.54 4.10 46.04
CA TYR A 844 -35.68 3.69 44.64
C TYR A 844 -34.40 3.09 44.03
N GLY A 845 -33.29 3.07 44.76
CA GLY A 845 -32.01 2.58 44.28
C GLY A 845 -30.83 3.51 44.55
N ILE A 846 -29.76 3.32 43.79
CA ILE A 846 -28.47 4.01 43.91
C ILE A 846 -28.47 5.19 42.94
N THR A 847 -28.44 6.41 43.47
CA THR A 847 -28.45 7.66 42.70
C THR A 847 -27.07 8.29 42.66
N PHE A 848 -26.63 8.74 41.49
CA PHE A 848 -25.33 9.37 41.30
C PHE A 848 -25.34 10.33 40.11
N ARG A 849 -24.33 11.19 40.00
CA ARG A 849 -24.21 12.19 38.92
C ARG A 849 -23.05 11.85 37.99
N VAL A 850 -23.31 11.87 36.69
CA VAL A 850 -22.31 11.65 35.64
C VAL A 850 -22.24 12.82 34.66
N TYR A 851 -21.08 13.01 34.06
CA TYR A 851 -20.80 14.10 33.13
C TYR A 851 -20.60 13.63 31.69
N SER A 852 -20.48 12.32 31.45
CA SER A 852 -20.42 11.73 30.11
C SER A 852 -21.37 10.56 29.96
N LEU A 853 -21.33 9.94 28.78
CA LEU A 853 -22.11 8.76 28.42
C LEU A 853 -21.45 7.49 28.97
N SER A 854 -22.25 6.43 29.07
CA SER A 854 -21.92 5.04 29.44
C SER A 854 -20.66 4.45 28.82
N PRO A 855 -20.06 3.41 29.43
CA PRO A 855 -20.69 2.40 30.30
C PRO A 855 -20.54 2.58 31.82
N ILE A 856 -21.47 1.99 32.58
CA ILE A 856 -21.52 2.05 34.05
C ILE A 856 -21.61 0.64 34.65
N SER A 857 -20.92 0.38 35.75
CA SER A 857 -21.12 -0.82 36.56
C SER A 857 -21.47 -0.51 38.01
N VAL A 858 -22.21 -1.42 38.63
CA VAL A 858 -22.48 -1.43 40.06
C VAL A 858 -21.89 -2.70 40.65
N GLY A 859 -20.96 -2.55 41.58
CA GLY A 859 -20.41 -3.65 42.36
C GLY A 859 -20.86 -3.58 43.81
N TRP A 860 -21.04 -4.72 44.46
CA TRP A 860 -21.51 -4.77 45.86
C TRP A 860 -20.80 -5.82 46.71
N LYS A 861 -20.75 -5.56 48.02
CA LYS A 861 -20.28 -6.54 49.01
C LYS A 861 -21.15 -6.52 50.25
N ARG A 862 -21.34 -7.68 50.90
CA ARG A 862 -22.10 -7.76 52.15
C ARG A 862 -21.26 -7.24 53.31
N VAL A 863 -21.86 -6.42 54.17
CA VAL A 863 -21.20 -5.92 55.38
C VAL A 863 -21.03 -7.06 56.40
N ALA A 864 -19.82 -7.27 56.92
CA ALA A 864 -19.56 -8.33 57.91
C ALA A 864 -20.09 -7.93 59.30
N SER A 865 -20.95 -8.77 59.89
CA SER A 865 -21.39 -8.61 61.27
C SER A 865 -20.31 -9.09 62.26
N GLY A 866 -19.82 -8.24 63.16
CA GLY A 866 -18.91 -8.64 64.24
C GLY A 866 -19.60 -9.51 65.32
N GLU A 867 -18.94 -10.56 65.79
CA GLU A 867 -19.33 -11.46 66.91
C GLU A 867 -19.20 -10.77 68.30
N ASN A 868 -19.82 -11.15 69.44
CA ASN A 868 -21.02 -11.84 69.95
C ASN A 868 -20.91 -11.69 71.51
N PRO A 869 -21.97 -11.77 72.38
CA PRO A 869 -22.21 -13.07 73.02
C PRO A 869 -23.65 -13.34 73.52
N SER A 870 -23.91 -14.64 73.76
CA SER A 870 -24.86 -15.20 74.75
C SER A 870 -26.32 -15.43 74.33
N GLY A 871 -26.68 -16.71 74.25
CA GLY A 871 -27.89 -17.21 74.94
C GLY A 871 -29.02 -17.80 74.08
N GLY A 872 -28.90 -19.10 73.77
CA GLY A 872 -29.92 -20.15 73.98
C GLY A 872 -31.33 -20.08 73.37
N THR A 873 -31.73 -21.24 72.78
CA THR A 873 -33.10 -21.84 72.68
C THR A 873 -34.10 -21.11 71.79
N GLU A 874 -34.96 -21.71 70.95
CA GLU A 874 -35.55 -23.04 70.72
C GLU A 874 -36.09 -23.01 69.25
N GLU A 875 -35.88 -24.02 68.42
CA GLU A 875 -36.78 -25.14 68.12
C GLU A 875 -37.93 -24.86 67.11
N THR A 876 -38.12 -25.86 66.23
CA THR A 876 -39.30 -26.21 65.40
C THR A 876 -39.37 -25.74 63.94
N THR A 877 -39.02 -26.66 63.05
CA THR A 877 -39.62 -26.85 61.71
C THR A 877 -40.90 -27.70 61.86
N PRO A 878 -41.94 -27.50 61.05
CA PRO A 878 -42.37 -28.57 60.11
C PRO A 878 -42.93 -27.99 58.78
N GLY A 879 -42.56 -28.49 57.60
CA GLY A 879 -43.01 -29.75 56.98
C GLY A 879 -43.73 -29.40 55.65
N GLY A 880 -43.76 -30.19 54.58
CA GLY A 880 -43.34 -31.56 54.29
C GLY A 880 -43.37 -31.80 52.75
N THR A 881 -42.60 -32.77 52.24
CA THR A 881 -42.96 -34.19 51.91
C THR A 881 -43.46 -34.36 50.46
N GLU A 882 -43.14 -35.40 49.68
CA GLU A 882 -42.51 -36.73 49.90
C GLU A 882 -42.10 -37.34 48.51
N GLU A 883 -40.92 -37.95 48.39
CA GLU A 883 -40.63 -39.42 48.29
C GLU A 883 -40.48 -40.02 46.88
N THR A 884 -39.31 -40.62 46.60
CA THR A 884 -39.11 -42.08 46.66
C THR A 884 -37.64 -42.45 46.38
N THR A 885 -37.06 -43.31 47.22
CA THR A 885 -35.82 -44.12 47.05
C THR A 885 -36.25 -45.60 47.21
N PRO A 886 -35.50 -46.66 46.81
CA PRO A 886 -34.25 -47.13 47.49
C PRO A 886 -33.24 -47.81 46.52
N GLY A 887 -31.98 -48.15 46.84
CA GLY A 887 -31.21 -48.09 48.08
C GLY A 887 -29.87 -48.87 47.99
N GLY A 888 -29.05 -48.71 49.03
CA GLY A 888 -27.99 -49.61 49.56
C GLY A 888 -26.69 -49.83 48.75
N THR A 889 -25.48 -49.97 49.31
CA THR A 889 -24.98 -50.05 50.70
C THR A 889 -23.42 -49.97 50.65
N GLU A 890 -22.80 -49.26 51.61
CA GLU A 890 -21.50 -49.43 52.35
C GLU A 890 -20.24 -50.06 51.68
N GLU A 891 -18.96 -49.78 51.98
CA GLU A 891 -18.26 -49.35 53.21
C GLU A 891 -16.76 -48.98 52.91
N THR A 892 -16.13 -48.17 53.78
CA THR A 892 -14.68 -48.10 54.20
C THR A 892 -13.50 -47.66 53.27
N THR A 893 -13.00 -46.44 53.51
CA THR A 893 -11.63 -45.92 53.90
C THR A 893 -10.34 -46.81 53.77
N PRO A 894 -9.08 -46.28 53.84
CA PRO A 894 -8.33 -45.22 53.10
C PRO A 894 -6.88 -45.64 52.66
N GLY A 895 -6.09 -44.74 52.04
CA GLY A 895 -4.65 -44.61 52.38
C GLY A 895 -3.58 -44.55 51.26
N ALA A 896 -3.02 -43.34 51.09
CA ALA A 896 -1.61 -42.94 51.00
C ALA A 896 -0.51 -43.67 50.18
N THR A 897 0.39 -42.80 49.67
CA THR A 897 1.88 -42.83 49.56
C THR A 897 2.59 -43.30 48.27
N GLU A 898 3.22 -42.29 47.65
CA GLU A 898 4.64 -42.13 47.23
C GLU A 898 5.33 -42.98 46.12
N GLU A 899 5.95 -42.19 45.22
CA GLU A 899 7.33 -42.25 44.70
C GLU A 899 7.71 -42.97 43.37
N THR A 900 8.49 -42.19 42.60
CA THR A 900 9.58 -42.54 41.65
C THR A 900 9.32 -42.61 40.12
N THR A 901 9.86 -41.61 39.42
CA THR A 901 10.42 -41.55 38.04
C THR A 901 11.53 -42.62 37.86
N PRO A 902 12.03 -43.06 36.66
CA PRO A 902 12.27 -42.22 35.46
C PRO A 902 12.31 -42.82 34.04
N GLY A 903 12.21 -41.91 33.04
CA GLY A 903 13.12 -41.81 31.88
C GLY A 903 12.80 -42.58 30.59
N GLY A 904 12.93 -41.91 29.44
CA GLY A 904 13.20 -42.58 28.14
C GLY A 904 12.58 -41.99 26.86
N THR A 905 13.09 -40.83 26.43
CA THR A 905 13.59 -40.45 25.08
C THR A 905 12.93 -40.90 23.74
N GLU A 906 12.85 -39.90 22.84
CA GLU A 906 13.12 -39.95 21.36
C GLU A 906 12.12 -40.71 20.44
N GLU A 907 11.81 -40.32 19.19
CA GLU A 907 12.20 -39.25 18.28
C GLU A 907 11.32 -39.33 16.99
N THR A 908 11.33 -38.27 16.19
CA THR A 908 11.14 -38.21 14.71
C THR A 908 9.75 -38.22 14.04
N THR A 909 9.49 -37.09 13.40
CA THR A 909 8.71 -36.71 12.19
C THR A 909 9.11 -37.51 10.91
N PRO A 910 8.62 -37.23 9.66
CA PRO A 910 7.38 -36.60 9.14
C PRO A 910 6.79 -37.28 7.84
N GLY A 911 5.61 -36.83 7.36
CA GLY A 911 5.47 -36.49 5.92
C GLY A 911 4.26 -37.00 5.09
N VAL A 912 3.42 -36.02 4.69
CA VAL A 912 2.93 -35.74 3.31
C VAL A 912 1.56 -36.27 2.78
N SER A 913 0.70 -35.26 2.52
CA SER A 913 -0.33 -34.97 1.48
C SER A 913 -1.53 -35.88 1.18
N THR A 914 -2.74 -35.29 1.17
CA THR A 914 -3.50 -34.79 -0.02
C THR A 914 -4.90 -34.30 0.38
N GLU A 915 -5.32 -33.14 -0.15
CA GLU A 915 -6.73 -32.67 -0.25
C GLU A 915 -7.37 -33.26 -1.53
N PRO A 916 -8.69 -33.12 -1.85
CA PRO A 916 -9.71 -32.18 -1.32
C PRO A 916 -11.12 -32.77 -1.06
N GLU A 917 -12.02 -31.94 -0.51
CA GLU A 917 -13.44 -31.72 -0.90
C GLU A 917 -14.39 -31.40 0.28
N THR A 918 -15.21 -30.38 0.00
CA THR A 918 -16.33 -29.76 0.73
C THR A 918 -17.46 -30.70 1.17
N GLU A 919 -18.07 -30.42 2.33
CA GLU A 919 -19.51 -30.13 2.50
C GLU A 919 -19.82 -29.88 4.00
N ALA A 920 -20.38 -28.71 4.32
CA ALA A 920 -20.84 -28.36 5.67
C ALA A 920 -22.32 -28.73 5.82
N GLU A 921 -22.58 -29.67 6.72
CA GLU A 921 -23.91 -30.12 7.13
C GLU A 921 -24.53 -29.14 8.14
N ILE A 922 -25.78 -28.75 7.89
CA ILE A 922 -26.63 -27.91 8.74
C ILE A 922 -27.24 -28.78 9.84
N VAL A 923 -27.05 -28.41 11.11
CA VAL A 923 -27.82 -28.95 12.24
C VAL A 923 -28.68 -27.86 12.88
N VAL A 924 -29.94 -28.22 13.07
CA VAL A 924 -31.13 -27.41 13.34
C VAL A 924 -31.30 -27.11 14.83
N SER A 925 -31.64 -25.86 15.17
CA SER A 925 -32.18 -25.47 16.49
C SER A 925 -33.72 -25.52 16.50
N PRO A 926 -34.40 -25.94 17.60
CA PRO A 926 -35.85 -26.00 17.65
C PRO A 926 -36.53 -24.69 18.11
N SER A 927 -37.41 -24.20 17.23
CA SER A 927 -38.76 -23.63 17.44
C SER A 927 -39.20 -23.21 18.86
N THR A 928 -39.60 -21.94 18.99
CA THR A 928 -40.95 -21.58 19.48
C THR A 928 -41.53 -20.44 18.64
N GLY A 929 -42.69 -20.68 18.03
CA GLY A 929 -43.39 -19.72 17.19
C GLY A 929 -44.40 -18.85 17.95
N ASN A 930 -44.72 -17.69 17.38
CA ASN A 930 -46.12 -17.30 17.15
C ASN A 930 -46.24 -16.12 16.15
N ASN A 931 -46.62 -16.49 14.93
CA ASN A 931 -47.69 -15.96 14.06
C ASN A 931 -48.07 -14.46 14.03
N ASN A 932 -47.94 -13.89 12.83
CA ASN A 932 -48.91 -13.12 12.00
C ASN A 932 -48.13 -12.00 11.29
N GLY A 933 -48.03 -11.85 9.96
CA GLY A 933 -48.82 -12.28 8.80
C GLY A 933 -48.86 -11.08 7.82
N ILE A 934 -48.88 -11.35 6.50
CA ILE A 934 -48.95 -10.45 5.31
C ILE A 934 -47.62 -10.42 4.53
N LEU A 935 -47.33 -11.34 3.59
CA LEU A 935 -47.80 -11.52 2.19
C LEU A 935 -47.56 -10.32 1.25
N VAL A 936 -46.69 -10.52 0.23
CA VAL A 936 -46.80 -10.24 -1.23
C VAL A 936 -45.39 -10.51 -1.84
N TYR A 937 -45.09 -11.70 -2.41
CA TYR A 937 -45.15 -12.09 -3.84
C TYR A 937 -44.52 -11.05 -4.80
N SER A 938 -43.51 -11.29 -5.65
CA SER A 938 -43.40 -12.29 -6.74
C SER A 938 -41.97 -12.26 -7.33
N ILE A 939 -41.25 -13.38 -7.50
CA ILE A 939 -41.10 -14.23 -8.71
C ILE A 939 -40.42 -13.54 -9.92
N MET A 940 -39.24 -14.03 -10.32
CA MET A 940 -39.07 -14.74 -11.60
C MET A 940 -37.75 -15.52 -11.70
N LEU A 941 -37.91 -16.84 -11.79
CA LEU A 941 -36.95 -17.84 -12.27
C LEU A 941 -37.25 -18.08 -13.75
N ILE A 942 -36.24 -18.15 -14.63
CA ILE A 942 -36.36 -18.88 -15.90
C ILE A 942 -35.17 -19.83 -16.02
N SER A 943 -35.53 -21.10 -16.01
CA SER A 943 -34.74 -22.29 -16.31
C SER A 943 -34.58 -22.46 -17.83
N ILE A 944 -33.53 -23.16 -18.28
CA ILE A 944 -33.61 -24.18 -19.35
C ILE A 944 -32.59 -25.29 -19.02
N MET A 945 -33.07 -26.52 -19.14
CA MET A 945 -32.40 -27.80 -18.89
C MET A 945 -32.53 -28.66 -20.17
N GLY A 946 -31.61 -29.61 -20.38
CA GLY A 946 -31.74 -30.75 -21.32
C GLY A 946 -30.73 -30.70 -22.48
N MET A 947 -29.98 -31.74 -22.85
CA MET A 947 -30.11 -33.19 -22.71
C MET A 947 -28.70 -33.82 -22.62
N VAL A 948 -28.40 -34.74 -21.70
CA VAL A 948 -28.48 -36.22 -21.84
C VAL A 948 -27.83 -36.78 -23.12
N GLY A 949 -26.69 -37.45 -22.93
CA GLY A 949 -26.08 -38.43 -23.84
C GLY A 949 -25.16 -39.36 -23.06
N VAL A 950 -25.65 -40.58 -22.80
CA VAL A 950 -25.05 -41.65 -21.99
C VAL A 950 -24.15 -42.54 -22.87
N VAL A 951 -23.25 -43.34 -22.24
CA VAL A 951 -22.62 -44.62 -22.72
C VAL A 951 -21.28 -44.39 -23.46
N THR A 952 -20.08 -44.91 -23.14
CA THR A 952 -19.60 -46.05 -22.32
C THR A 952 -18.08 -45.98 -22.08
N ARG A 953 -17.65 -46.45 -20.90
CA ARG A 953 -16.50 -47.35 -20.57
C ARG A 953 -15.19 -47.34 -21.39
N LYS A 954 -14.11 -47.29 -20.60
CA LYS A 954 -12.80 -48.00 -20.70
C LYS A 954 -11.85 -47.58 -21.83
N LYS A 955 -10.82 -46.81 -21.50
CA LYS A 955 -9.52 -47.32 -21.03
C LYS A 955 -8.68 -46.20 -20.45
#